data_AF-A0A537IL36-F1
#
_entry.id   AF-A0A537IL36-F1
#
_cell.length_a   1.000
_cell.length_b   1.000
_cell.length_c   1.000
_cell.angle_alpha   90.00
_cell.angle_beta   90.00
_cell.angle_gamma   90.00
#
_symmetry.space_group_name_H-M   'P 1'
#
loop_
_entity.id
_entity.type
_entity.pdbx_description
1 polymer ?
#
loop_
_entity_poly.entity_id
_entity_poly.type
_entity_poly.pdbx_seq_one_letter_code
_entity_poly.pdbx_strand_id
1 'polypeptide(L)'
;MKKRYLVLVLISGLVLMNACQREHSLENGMGPSEGTLQDDGTGDCFPKTVAGAYVVGTALAGTSNYIDVTVDVTTAGNYTIYTDTVNGIHFRASGVFTTTGLNTVRLKGVGTPAAVGITNFVVNYGVSNCTVSVTVVGALAVFTLDGSPNACTNANIAGTYTVGVDLNSSNTVTLHVTATVAGAYTIFTTQSNNMVFSGSGVLALGQQTIVLTGTGKPTTAGSTNIPVSVGGSNCGFTITVVAAGGTATYTFNCTAPGVNGTYTQNTALTASNTIVMTVDVVSPGTYSISGTINGMTFSSAPGASFAAAGAGQQVTLTGTGTPTTSGANVVPVTGGTASCNVTVNVNPVAGAGAFTVNCATPATIAGTYTQAVALTAANTVTISVNVTAIGTYSMTTTAVNGMTFSSAVGASFSATGNQTIVLTGSGTPTASGPFNISIPTATCNFTVNVNPAGGAGAFTVNCATPATIAGTYTQGVALTAANTVTISVNVTAIGTYSMTTTAVNGMTFSSAVGASFSATGNQTIILTGSGTPTASGPFNIPIPTATCNFTINVTPGPAVFTINCGTATVNGTYTQNTALSAANTVTLSVNVTTAGTYNTISTTATNGMTFSSGTGGTWAVGTQTLTLTGSGTPNASGTIYIQVTAGSTPCNFVVRVGAPASFSDYFPRTTNSNWSYEFDDDATDSTIIKVIAAMHTALGNQYNIFMANAGTGFDTSGYWRKAGNDYYHYVNLATYLGVDNTQRVEFIFLKDNIGAGTWTSPTYTNAVQGTPLPLRIKFIITNANATTAIITSTGTLSFPNTIIVEEHYEADLGAGFQSLDDIIGFYRDYFSKNVGLIKEEYIDDTGNLAGSMEVRRYVVY
;
A
#
# COMPACT_ATOMS: atom_id res chain seq x y z
N MET A 1 -66.57 -10.07 65.98
CA MET A 1 -65.80 -9.04 65.27
C MET A 1 -65.90 -9.30 63.76
N LYS A 2 -66.93 -8.75 63.10
CA LYS A 2 -67.39 -9.20 61.77
C LYS A 2 -67.81 -8.05 60.83
N LYS A 3 -67.18 -6.87 60.98
CA LYS A 3 -67.57 -5.65 60.25
C LYS A 3 -66.40 -4.85 59.62
N ARG A 4 -65.20 -5.44 59.49
CA ARG A 4 -64.05 -4.77 58.84
C ARG A 4 -63.43 -5.50 57.63
N TYR A 5 -63.94 -6.68 57.25
CA TYR A 5 -63.44 -7.45 56.09
C TYR A 5 -64.32 -7.38 54.82
N LEU A 6 -65.50 -6.74 54.86
CA LEU A 6 -66.39 -6.61 53.70
C LEU A 6 -66.11 -5.35 52.85
N VAL A 7 -65.41 -4.35 53.38
CA VAL A 7 -65.10 -3.10 52.67
C VAL A 7 -63.81 -3.21 51.84
N LEU A 8 -62.89 -4.12 52.20
CA LEU A 8 -61.64 -4.33 51.46
C LEU A 8 -61.76 -5.28 50.26
N VAL A 9 -62.79 -6.13 50.20
CA VAL A 9 -63.03 -7.02 49.04
C VAL A 9 -63.89 -6.33 47.96
N LEU A 10 -64.72 -5.34 48.32
CA LEU A 10 -65.53 -4.57 47.36
C LEU A 10 -64.78 -3.40 46.69
N ILE A 11 -63.66 -2.95 47.26
CA ILE A 11 -62.81 -1.91 46.63
C ILE A 11 -61.72 -2.53 45.73
N SER A 12 -61.37 -3.81 45.91
CA SER A 12 -60.40 -4.50 45.05
C SER A 12 -61.01 -5.18 43.81
N GLY A 13 -62.35 -5.23 43.70
CA GLY A 13 -63.07 -5.84 42.57
C GLY A 13 -63.70 -4.86 41.56
N LEU A 14 -63.85 -3.57 41.92
CA LEU A 14 -64.51 -2.56 41.07
C LEU A 14 -63.54 -1.59 40.36
N VAL A 15 -62.24 -1.78 40.49
CA VAL A 15 -61.20 -1.01 39.75
C VAL A 15 -60.32 -1.96 38.91
N LEU A 16 -60.86 -3.12 38.53
CA LEU A 16 -60.34 -4.00 37.47
C LEU A 16 -61.23 -4.00 36.21
N MET A 17 -62.11 -3.01 36.08
CA MET A 17 -62.91 -2.72 34.86
C MET A 17 -62.75 -1.25 34.45
N ASN A 18 -61.52 -0.79 34.26
CA ASN A 18 -61.23 0.51 33.64
C ASN A 18 -59.94 0.43 32.82
N ALA A 19 -59.88 -0.53 31.90
CA ALA A 19 -58.85 -0.60 30.86
C ALA A 19 -59.45 -1.09 29.55
N CYS A 20 -60.50 -0.40 29.09
CA CYS A 20 -60.91 -0.32 27.69
C CYS A 20 -62.11 0.63 27.56
N GLN A 21 -61.92 1.90 27.86
CA GLN A 21 -62.65 2.92 27.12
C GLN A 21 -61.69 3.46 26.07
N ARG A 22 -62.00 3.16 24.80
CA ARG A 22 -61.52 3.96 23.67
C ARG A 22 -61.76 5.41 24.04
N GLU A 23 -60.70 6.20 24.10
CA GLU A 23 -60.83 7.64 24.15
C GLU A 23 -61.59 8.05 22.89
N HIS A 24 -62.83 8.50 23.06
CA HIS A 24 -63.51 9.31 22.06
C HIS A 24 -62.71 10.61 21.99
N SER A 25 -61.77 10.70 21.04
CA SER A 25 -61.28 11.97 20.55
C SER A 25 -62.49 12.78 20.12
N LEU A 26 -62.73 13.92 20.76
CA LEU A 26 -63.61 14.95 20.21
C LEU A 26 -63.04 15.31 18.83
N GLU A 27 -63.62 14.78 17.77
CA GLU A 27 -63.31 15.18 16.41
C GLU A 27 -63.74 16.64 16.25
N ASN A 28 -62.77 17.56 16.15
CA ASN A 28 -62.98 18.74 15.32
C ASN A 28 -63.47 18.20 13.98
N GLY A 29 -64.75 18.37 13.66
CA GLY A 29 -65.51 17.66 12.61
C GLY A 29 -65.02 17.81 11.17
N MET A 30 -63.77 17.44 10.92
CA MET A 30 -63.13 17.29 9.63
C MET A 30 -63.13 15.80 9.29
N GLY A 31 -63.61 15.45 8.10
CA GLY A 31 -63.61 14.06 7.61
C GLY A 31 -62.21 13.49 7.41
N PRO A 32 -62.07 12.25 6.88
CA PRO A 32 -60.75 11.73 6.50
C PRO A 32 -60.11 12.65 5.46
N SER A 33 -58.80 12.87 5.58
CA SER A 33 -58.08 13.59 4.53
C SER A 33 -57.97 12.73 3.26
N GLU A 34 -57.99 13.38 2.11
CA GLU A 34 -57.72 12.76 0.82
C GLU A 34 -56.47 13.38 0.19
N GLY A 35 -55.76 12.61 -0.63
CA GLY A 35 -54.55 13.04 -1.31
C GLY A 35 -53.69 11.87 -1.77
N THR A 36 -52.49 12.18 -2.25
CA THR A 36 -51.53 11.19 -2.75
C THR A 36 -50.14 11.39 -2.16
N LEU A 37 -49.43 10.30 -1.87
CA LEU A 37 -47.98 10.34 -1.66
C LEU A 37 -47.27 10.80 -2.93
N GLN A 38 -46.19 11.56 -2.77
CA GLN A 38 -45.31 11.94 -3.87
C GLN A 38 -44.23 10.87 -4.06
N ASP A 39 -43.98 10.52 -5.32
CA ASP A 39 -42.90 9.61 -5.73
C ASP A 39 -42.06 10.22 -6.87
N ASP A 40 -40.95 9.58 -7.19
CA ASP A 40 -40.05 9.99 -8.28
C ASP A 40 -40.45 9.47 -9.67
N GLY A 41 -41.67 8.93 -9.82
CA GLY A 41 -42.15 8.25 -11.02
C GLY A 41 -41.71 6.79 -11.15
N THR A 42 -40.86 6.28 -10.24
CA THR A 42 -40.47 4.85 -10.18
C THR A 42 -41.12 4.09 -9.01
N GLY A 43 -41.93 4.79 -8.20
CA GLY A 43 -42.60 4.26 -7.02
C GLY A 43 -41.82 4.45 -5.71
N ASP A 44 -40.64 5.10 -5.76
CA ASP A 44 -39.87 5.46 -4.57
C ASP A 44 -40.34 6.82 -4.02
N CYS A 45 -40.63 6.90 -2.71
CA CYS A 45 -41.16 8.14 -2.13
C CYS A 45 -40.18 9.29 -2.36
N PHE A 46 -40.67 10.41 -2.89
CA PHE A 46 -39.82 11.56 -3.20
C PHE A 46 -40.58 12.88 -3.09
N PRO A 47 -40.02 13.90 -2.41
CA PRO A 47 -38.83 13.83 -1.57
C PRO A 47 -39.08 12.99 -0.31
N LYS A 48 -38.02 12.33 0.18
CA LYS A 48 -38.03 11.58 1.45
C LYS A 48 -36.80 11.87 2.28
N THR A 49 -36.92 11.68 3.59
CA THR A 49 -35.81 11.70 4.54
C THR A 49 -35.87 10.44 5.38
N VAL A 50 -34.72 9.79 5.60
CA VAL A 50 -34.58 8.68 6.57
C VAL A 50 -33.58 9.12 7.63
N ALA A 51 -34.06 9.38 8.84
CA ALA A 51 -33.26 9.90 9.94
C ALA A 51 -33.05 8.84 11.02
N GLY A 52 -31.85 8.80 11.59
CA GLY A 52 -31.49 7.97 12.74
C GLY A 52 -30.61 6.77 12.42
N ALA A 53 -30.02 6.20 13.48
CA ALA A 53 -29.27 4.95 13.43
C ALA A 53 -30.20 3.77 13.68
N TYR A 54 -30.29 2.84 12.74
CA TYR A 54 -31.14 1.64 12.86
C TYR A 54 -30.24 0.44 13.16
N VAL A 55 -30.10 0.09 14.44
CA VAL A 55 -29.14 -0.93 14.89
C VAL A 55 -29.88 -2.21 15.28
N VAL A 56 -29.40 -3.35 14.78
CA VAL A 56 -29.95 -4.67 15.13
C VAL A 56 -29.99 -4.86 16.66
N GLY A 57 -31.14 -5.32 17.18
CA GLY A 57 -31.35 -5.53 18.61
C GLY A 57 -31.55 -4.26 19.45
N THR A 58 -31.51 -3.06 18.85
CA THR A 58 -31.73 -1.80 19.57
C THR A 58 -33.12 -1.24 19.27
N ALA A 59 -33.93 -0.99 20.30
CA ALA A 59 -35.26 -0.41 20.12
C ALA A 59 -35.18 1.01 19.52
N LEU A 60 -36.02 1.29 18.53
CA LEU A 60 -36.08 2.61 17.89
C LEU A 60 -36.64 3.65 18.85
N ALA A 61 -36.03 4.84 18.86
CA ALA A 61 -36.57 6.01 19.53
C ALA A 61 -37.23 6.93 18.49
N GLY A 62 -38.55 7.03 18.48
CA GLY A 62 -39.30 7.82 17.47
C GLY A 62 -38.97 9.32 17.41
N THR A 63 -38.16 9.84 18.33
CA THR A 63 -37.59 11.20 18.29
C THR A 63 -36.36 11.31 17.39
N SER A 64 -35.58 10.23 17.24
CA SER A 64 -34.34 10.18 16.45
C SER A 64 -34.42 9.23 15.25
N ASN A 65 -35.33 8.25 15.28
CA ASN A 65 -35.57 7.28 14.23
C ASN A 65 -36.92 7.58 13.59
N TYR A 66 -36.90 8.24 12.44
CA TYR A 66 -38.12 8.62 11.71
C TYR A 66 -37.86 8.69 10.21
N ILE A 67 -38.95 8.67 9.45
CA ILE A 67 -38.93 9.01 8.03
C ILE A 67 -39.85 10.20 7.78
N ASP A 68 -39.42 11.14 6.94
CA ASP A 68 -40.28 12.22 6.46
C ASP A 68 -40.67 11.93 5.00
N VAL A 69 -41.95 12.05 4.67
CA VAL A 69 -42.50 11.86 3.32
C VAL A 69 -43.41 13.03 2.97
N THR A 70 -43.50 13.37 1.68
CA THR A 70 -44.39 14.43 1.20
C THR A 70 -45.69 13.85 0.63
N VAL A 71 -46.82 14.46 1.00
CA VAL A 71 -48.15 14.16 0.46
C VAL A 71 -48.75 15.41 -0.17
N ASP A 72 -49.46 15.26 -1.28
CA ASP A 72 -50.32 16.30 -1.84
C ASP A 72 -51.74 16.10 -1.34
N VAL A 73 -52.21 16.99 -0.48
CA VAL A 73 -53.50 16.89 0.20
C VAL A 73 -54.56 17.57 -0.65
N THR A 74 -55.53 16.80 -1.15
CA THR A 74 -56.64 17.32 -1.96
C THR A 74 -57.86 17.67 -1.10
N THR A 75 -58.02 17.00 0.05
CA THR A 75 -59.07 17.28 1.03
C THR A 75 -58.47 17.35 2.44
N ALA A 76 -58.62 18.49 3.10
CA ALA A 76 -58.21 18.69 4.48
C ALA A 76 -59.01 17.77 5.43
N GLY A 77 -58.37 17.17 6.43
CA GLY A 77 -58.99 16.16 7.27
C GLY A 77 -58.03 15.41 8.18
N ASN A 78 -58.58 14.44 8.92
CA ASN A 78 -57.79 13.54 9.76
C ASN A 78 -57.00 12.56 8.88
N TYR A 79 -55.69 12.47 9.08
CA TYR A 79 -54.83 11.54 8.35
C TYR A 79 -54.24 10.45 9.25
N THR A 80 -53.97 9.30 8.66
CA THR A 80 -53.05 8.28 9.19
C THR A 80 -52.17 7.81 8.05
N ILE A 81 -50.85 7.92 8.23
CA ILE A 81 -49.84 7.46 7.27
C ILE A 81 -48.95 6.46 7.99
N TYR A 82 -48.73 5.28 7.40
CA TYR A 82 -48.03 4.19 8.05
C TYR A 82 -47.30 3.30 7.05
N THR A 83 -46.33 2.54 7.55
CA THR A 83 -45.68 1.48 6.77
C THR A 83 -46.16 0.09 7.16
N ASP A 84 -45.85 -0.89 6.33
CA ASP A 84 -45.78 -2.28 6.75
C ASP A 84 -44.74 -2.47 7.89
N THR A 85 -44.85 -3.61 8.58
CA THR A 85 -43.86 -4.03 9.59
C THR A 85 -42.89 -5.01 8.97
N VAL A 86 -41.66 -4.55 8.76
CA VAL A 86 -40.59 -5.34 8.13
C VAL A 86 -39.38 -5.29 9.04
N ASN A 87 -38.68 -6.42 9.17
CA ASN A 87 -37.48 -6.52 10.00
C ASN A 87 -37.70 -6.10 11.48
N GLY A 88 -38.90 -6.31 12.01
CA GLY A 88 -39.25 -5.98 13.41
C GLY A 88 -39.51 -4.49 13.69
N ILE A 89 -39.54 -3.64 12.66
CA ILE A 89 -39.81 -2.20 12.79
C ILE A 89 -40.91 -1.74 11.82
N HIS A 90 -41.55 -0.62 12.13
CA HIS A 90 -42.48 0.10 11.24
C HIS A 90 -42.49 1.59 11.58
N PHE A 91 -43.07 2.41 10.70
CA PHE A 91 -43.20 3.85 10.88
C PHE A 91 -44.66 4.28 10.82
N ARG A 92 -45.06 5.25 11.66
CA ARG A 92 -46.44 5.75 11.68
C ARG A 92 -46.55 7.22 12.07
N ALA A 93 -47.53 7.90 11.48
CA ALA A 93 -47.99 9.23 11.85
C ALA A 93 -49.52 9.31 11.79
N SER A 94 -50.12 10.11 12.67
CA SER A 94 -51.53 10.50 12.59
C SER A 94 -51.69 11.94 13.03
N GLY A 95 -52.59 12.68 12.39
CA GLY A 95 -52.81 14.09 12.66
C GLY A 95 -53.97 14.66 11.85
N VAL A 96 -53.99 15.98 11.69
CA VAL A 96 -55.02 16.69 10.91
C VAL A 96 -54.33 17.61 9.91
N PHE A 97 -54.72 17.53 8.65
CA PHE A 97 -54.41 18.57 7.66
C PHE A 97 -55.50 19.63 7.73
N THR A 98 -55.13 20.88 7.93
CA THR A 98 -56.07 22.01 7.97
C THR A 98 -56.16 22.77 6.63
N THR A 99 -55.26 22.47 5.69
CA THR A 99 -55.20 23.07 4.35
C THR A 99 -54.82 22.02 3.30
N THR A 100 -55.24 22.24 2.05
CA THR A 100 -54.84 21.44 0.88
C THR A 100 -53.43 21.80 0.39
N GLY A 101 -52.85 20.98 -0.48
CA GLY A 101 -51.54 21.16 -1.10
C GLY A 101 -50.44 20.26 -0.51
N LEU A 102 -49.19 20.51 -0.88
CA LEU A 102 -48.03 19.72 -0.46
C LEU A 102 -47.73 19.90 1.03
N ASN A 103 -47.68 18.79 1.75
CA ASN A 103 -47.36 18.73 3.17
C ASN A 103 -46.31 17.64 3.42
N THR A 104 -45.30 17.94 4.23
CA THR A 104 -44.32 16.95 4.69
C THR A 104 -44.73 16.38 6.04
N VAL A 105 -44.82 15.06 6.13
CA VAL A 105 -45.25 14.35 7.35
C VAL A 105 -44.13 13.48 7.87
N ARG A 106 -43.88 13.59 9.18
CA ARG A 106 -42.93 12.76 9.93
C ARG A 106 -43.58 11.51 10.50
N LEU A 107 -43.18 10.34 10.01
CA LEU A 107 -43.56 9.06 10.56
C LEU A 107 -42.48 8.59 11.55
N LYS A 108 -42.88 8.41 12.81
CA LYS A 108 -41.98 7.97 13.88
C LYS A 108 -41.78 6.45 13.79
N GLY A 109 -40.52 6.02 13.89
CA GLY A 109 -40.15 4.61 13.91
C GLY A 109 -40.47 3.96 15.26
N VAL A 110 -40.98 2.73 15.20
CA VAL A 110 -41.32 1.89 16.36
C VAL A 110 -40.81 0.47 16.10
N GLY A 111 -40.35 -0.20 17.15
CA GLY A 111 -39.91 -1.60 17.12
C GLY A 111 -38.41 -1.77 17.38
N THR A 112 -37.90 -2.98 17.13
CA THR A 112 -36.48 -3.34 17.30
C THR A 112 -36.02 -4.08 16.05
N PRO A 113 -35.02 -3.56 15.30
CA PRO A 113 -34.56 -4.23 14.09
C PRO A 113 -34.01 -5.64 14.37
N ALA A 114 -34.42 -6.63 13.57
CA ALA A 114 -34.10 -8.03 13.80
C ALA A 114 -32.85 -8.53 13.06
N ALA A 115 -32.52 -7.95 11.91
CA ALA A 115 -31.40 -8.34 11.06
C ALA A 115 -30.72 -7.12 10.38
N VAL A 116 -29.43 -7.25 10.10
CA VAL A 116 -28.63 -6.26 9.34
C VAL A 116 -28.98 -6.33 7.85
N GLY A 117 -29.04 -5.18 7.18
CA GLY A 117 -29.30 -5.09 5.74
C GLY A 117 -30.23 -3.93 5.36
N ILE A 118 -30.48 -3.76 4.06
CA ILE A 118 -31.46 -2.78 3.56
C ILE A 118 -32.86 -3.35 3.76
N THR A 119 -33.71 -2.62 4.48
CA THR A 119 -35.11 -2.95 4.71
C THR A 119 -35.97 -1.97 3.94
N ASN A 120 -36.76 -2.47 2.99
CA ASN A 120 -37.69 -1.66 2.19
C ASN A 120 -39.06 -1.64 2.87
N PHE A 121 -39.61 -0.45 3.06
CA PHE A 121 -40.93 -0.20 3.62
C PHE A 121 -41.87 0.34 2.56
N VAL A 122 -43.13 -0.10 2.58
CA VAL A 122 -44.20 0.48 1.76
C VAL A 122 -44.94 1.49 2.62
N VAL A 123 -44.86 2.77 2.27
CA VAL A 123 -45.58 3.86 2.93
C VAL A 123 -46.98 3.94 2.33
N ASN A 124 -48.01 3.98 3.19
CA ASN A 124 -49.41 3.98 2.79
C ASN A 124 -50.12 5.25 3.28
N TYR A 125 -50.85 5.90 2.37
CA TYR A 125 -51.76 7.01 2.65
C TYR A 125 -53.00 6.91 1.75
N GLY A 126 -54.16 6.65 2.36
CA GLY A 126 -55.40 6.43 1.61
C GLY A 126 -55.27 5.26 0.63
N VAL A 127 -55.43 5.54 -0.66
CA VAL A 127 -55.25 4.57 -1.77
C VAL A 127 -53.85 4.63 -2.41
N SER A 128 -53.01 5.58 -2.01
CA SER A 128 -51.67 5.79 -2.55
C SER A 128 -50.60 5.07 -1.73
N ASN A 129 -49.53 4.61 -2.39
CA ASN A 129 -48.36 4.06 -1.75
C ASN A 129 -47.07 4.40 -2.52
N CYS A 130 -45.94 4.40 -1.83
CA CYS A 130 -44.59 4.49 -2.38
C CYS A 130 -43.60 3.78 -1.42
N THR A 131 -42.36 3.54 -1.85
CA THR A 131 -41.38 2.81 -1.03
C THR A 131 -40.36 3.70 -0.34
N VAL A 132 -39.80 3.26 0.79
CA VAL A 132 -38.64 3.87 1.47
C VAL A 132 -37.67 2.79 1.92
N SER A 133 -36.39 2.89 1.55
CA SER A 133 -35.33 1.99 2.01
C SER A 133 -34.64 2.51 3.28
N VAL A 134 -34.54 1.67 4.31
CA VAL A 134 -33.81 1.96 5.55
C VAL A 134 -32.70 0.94 5.74
N THR A 135 -31.45 1.40 5.90
CA THR A 135 -30.31 0.53 6.17
C THR A 135 -30.22 0.21 7.66
N VAL A 136 -30.37 -1.06 8.01
CA VAL A 136 -30.15 -1.58 9.37
C VAL A 136 -28.70 -2.06 9.49
N VAL A 137 -28.01 -1.64 10.54
CA VAL A 137 -26.59 -1.91 10.76
C VAL A 137 -26.33 -2.77 11.99
N GLY A 138 -25.12 -3.34 12.07
CA GLY A 138 -24.63 -4.10 13.22
C GLY A 138 -24.18 -3.21 14.39
N ALA A 139 -23.36 -3.76 15.30
CA ALA A 139 -22.80 -3.01 16.43
C ALA A 139 -22.11 -1.71 15.96
N LEU A 140 -22.37 -0.60 16.64
CA LEU A 140 -21.86 0.71 16.25
C LEU A 140 -20.35 0.82 16.53
N ALA A 141 -19.65 1.49 15.63
CA ALA A 141 -18.29 1.95 15.84
C ALA A 141 -18.24 3.08 16.87
N VAL A 142 -17.11 3.19 17.58
CA VAL A 142 -16.74 4.39 18.32
C VAL A 142 -15.64 5.08 17.53
N PHE A 143 -15.89 6.32 17.12
CA PHE A 143 -14.95 7.08 16.30
C PHE A 143 -15.08 8.59 16.55
N THR A 144 -14.04 9.33 16.17
CA THR A 144 -14.00 10.79 16.19
C THR A 144 -13.93 11.34 14.78
N LEU A 145 -14.57 12.49 14.54
CA LEU A 145 -14.43 13.26 13.30
C LEU A 145 -13.09 14.01 13.33
N ASP A 146 -12.29 13.87 12.28
CA ASP A 146 -11.04 14.61 12.18
C ASP A 146 -11.34 16.12 12.06
N GLY A 147 -10.73 16.94 12.92
CA GLY A 147 -10.99 18.38 13.01
C GLY A 147 -12.02 18.81 14.05
N SER A 148 -12.60 17.87 14.82
CA SER A 148 -13.46 18.20 15.95
C SER A 148 -12.76 19.07 17.02
N PRO A 149 -13.41 20.09 17.60
CA PRO A 149 -14.81 20.54 17.44
C PRO A 149 -15.05 21.59 16.33
N ASN A 150 -14.06 21.85 15.47
CA ASN A 150 -14.05 22.99 14.55
C ASN A 150 -14.49 22.56 13.12
N ALA A 151 -13.72 22.94 12.10
CA ALA A 151 -13.97 22.50 10.72
C ALA A 151 -13.54 21.04 10.54
N CYS A 152 -14.35 20.25 9.83
CA CYS A 152 -13.98 18.88 9.47
C CYS A 152 -12.72 18.93 8.60
N THR A 153 -11.62 18.37 9.09
CA THR A 153 -10.32 18.47 8.43
C THR A 153 -10.35 17.69 7.11
N ASN A 154 -9.86 18.32 6.04
CA ASN A 154 -9.80 17.74 4.69
C ASN A 154 -11.15 17.21 4.17
N ALA A 155 -12.26 17.86 4.53
CA ALA A 155 -13.56 17.54 3.93
C ALA A 155 -13.51 17.78 2.42
N ASN A 156 -13.80 16.76 1.62
CA ASN A 156 -13.81 16.85 0.16
C ASN A 156 -15.26 16.89 -0.35
N ILE A 157 -15.66 18.01 -0.95
CA ILE A 157 -17.01 18.25 -1.45
C ILE A 157 -17.05 17.98 -2.94
N ALA A 158 -17.98 17.14 -3.37
CA ALA A 158 -18.30 16.87 -4.77
C ALA A 158 -19.73 17.32 -5.11
N GLY A 159 -19.95 17.62 -6.39
CA GLY A 159 -21.22 18.09 -6.93
C GLY A 159 -21.37 19.61 -6.92
N THR A 160 -22.28 20.11 -7.75
CA THR A 160 -22.67 21.53 -7.81
C THR A 160 -23.93 21.75 -7.00
N TYR A 161 -23.97 22.82 -6.19
CA TYR A 161 -25.08 23.15 -5.33
C TYR A 161 -25.68 24.47 -5.82
N THR A 162 -26.82 24.43 -6.48
CA THR A 162 -27.44 25.60 -7.12
C THR A 162 -28.80 25.88 -6.48
N VAL A 163 -29.11 27.15 -6.24
CA VAL A 163 -30.43 27.57 -5.75
C VAL A 163 -31.51 26.99 -6.66
N GLY A 164 -32.50 26.32 -6.07
CA GLY A 164 -33.66 25.80 -6.79
C GLY A 164 -33.40 24.50 -7.58
N VAL A 165 -32.22 23.90 -7.49
CA VAL A 165 -31.90 22.61 -8.12
C VAL A 165 -31.84 21.52 -7.06
N ASP A 166 -32.52 20.40 -7.30
CA ASP A 166 -32.51 19.26 -6.37
C ASP A 166 -31.13 18.60 -6.36
N LEU A 167 -30.64 18.28 -5.17
CA LEU A 167 -29.41 17.49 -5.00
C LEU A 167 -29.66 16.06 -5.48
N ASN A 168 -28.64 15.46 -6.08
CA ASN A 168 -28.67 14.10 -6.58
C ASN A 168 -27.46 13.31 -6.08
N SER A 169 -27.30 12.07 -6.56
CA SER A 169 -26.23 11.15 -6.12
C SER A 169 -24.81 11.66 -6.35
N SER A 170 -24.60 12.71 -7.16
CA SER A 170 -23.29 13.35 -7.36
C SER A 170 -22.93 14.38 -6.28
N ASN A 171 -23.91 14.83 -5.48
CA ASN A 171 -23.70 15.76 -4.38
C ASN A 171 -23.26 15.00 -3.13
N THR A 172 -21.95 14.85 -2.94
CA THR A 172 -21.39 14.08 -1.82
C THR A 172 -20.32 14.85 -1.07
N VAL A 173 -20.07 14.49 0.19
CA VAL A 173 -18.91 14.95 0.97
C VAL A 173 -18.16 13.74 1.53
N THR A 174 -16.84 13.72 1.37
CA THR A 174 -15.96 12.73 2.02
C THR A 174 -15.35 13.35 3.27
N LEU A 175 -15.49 12.68 4.42
CA LEU A 175 -14.94 13.09 5.71
C LEU A 175 -13.90 12.07 6.20
N HIS A 176 -12.92 12.54 6.97
CA HIS A 176 -11.92 11.71 7.62
C HIS A 176 -12.32 11.46 9.07
N VAL A 177 -12.12 10.22 9.53
CA VAL A 177 -12.48 9.78 10.88
C VAL A 177 -11.41 8.88 11.45
N THR A 178 -11.32 8.82 12.77
CA THR A 178 -10.48 7.86 13.49
C THR A 178 -11.34 6.97 14.37
N ALA A 179 -11.42 5.68 14.05
CA ALA A 179 -12.20 4.70 14.80
C ALA A 179 -11.36 4.03 15.91
N THR A 180 -11.84 4.13 17.14
CA THR A 180 -11.26 3.48 18.33
C THR A 180 -11.94 2.14 18.63
N VAL A 181 -13.15 1.92 18.08
CA VAL A 181 -13.84 0.63 18.07
C VAL A 181 -14.38 0.40 16.67
N ALA A 182 -14.00 -0.72 16.07
CA ALA A 182 -14.54 -1.14 14.77
C ALA A 182 -16.04 -1.46 14.88
N GLY A 183 -16.80 -1.13 13.85
CA GLY A 183 -18.25 -1.30 13.86
C GLY A 183 -18.94 -0.49 12.78
N ALA A 184 -20.26 -0.51 12.76
CA ALA A 184 -21.04 0.27 11.80
C ALA A 184 -21.12 1.75 12.19
N TYR A 185 -21.24 2.62 11.20
CA TYR A 185 -21.58 4.02 11.42
C TYR A 185 -22.83 4.40 10.63
N THR A 186 -23.55 5.38 11.16
CA THR A 186 -24.64 6.07 10.50
C THR A 186 -24.55 7.54 10.89
N ILE A 187 -24.42 8.44 9.92
CA ILE A 187 -24.41 9.88 10.12
C ILE A 187 -25.59 10.49 9.39
N PHE A 188 -26.23 11.45 10.05
CA PHE A 188 -27.30 12.26 9.51
C PHE A 188 -27.13 13.70 10.03
N THR A 189 -27.03 14.68 9.13
CA THR A 189 -26.89 16.09 9.51
C THR A 189 -28.27 16.71 9.73
N THR A 190 -28.33 17.79 10.51
CA THR A 190 -29.52 18.65 10.51
C THR A 190 -29.68 19.31 9.14
N GLN A 191 -30.90 19.75 8.84
CA GLN A 191 -31.16 20.52 7.63
C GLN A 191 -30.50 21.90 7.70
N SER A 192 -29.69 22.23 6.68
CA SER A 192 -29.05 23.53 6.51
C SER A 192 -29.29 24.03 5.09
N ASN A 193 -29.90 25.21 4.94
CA ASN A 193 -30.30 25.77 3.64
C ASN A 193 -31.06 24.75 2.77
N ASN A 194 -31.99 24.04 3.41
CA ASN A 194 -32.78 22.96 2.80
C ASN A 194 -31.96 21.79 2.20
N MET A 195 -30.73 21.59 2.68
CA MET A 195 -29.89 20.43 2.38
C MET A 195 -29.70 19.55 3.61
N VAL A 196 -29.65 18.24 3.39
CA VAL A 196 -29.38 17.23 4.43
C VAL A 196 -28.36 16.24 3.87
N PHE A 197 -27.33 15.90 4.65
CA PHE A 197 -26.33 14.90 4.29
C PHE A 197 -26.44 13.67 5.18
N SER A 198 -26.37 12.49 4.58
CA SER A 198 -26.43 11.22 5.31
C SER A 198 -25.50 10.18 4.72
N GLY A 199 -25.04 9.25 5.55
CA GLY A 199 -24.19 8.15 5.11
C GLY A 199 -24.12 7.04 6.16
N SER A 200 -23.98 5.81 5.70
CA SER A 200 -23.85 4.63 6.56
C SER A 200 -22.82 3.65 6.01
N GLY A 201 -22.15 2.91 6.89
CA GLY A 201 -21.15 1.91 6.49
C GLY A 201 -20.54 1.20 7.68
N VAL A 202 -19.34 0.63 7.49
CA VAL A 202 -18.57 -0.05 8.53
C VAL A 202 -17.16 0.53 8.59
N LEU A 203 -16.68 0.79 9.80
CA LEU A 203 -15.32 1.26 10.08
C LEU A 203 -14.50 0.13 10.70
N ALA A 204 -13.28 -0.05 10.21
CA ALA A 204 -12.25 -0.82 10.90
C ALA A 204 -11.48 0.09 11.88
N LEU A 205 -10.72 -0.50 12.81
CA LEU A 205 -9.90 0.23 13.77
C LEU A 205 -8.87 1.12 13.05
N GLY A 206 -8.68 2.35 13.52
CA GLY A 206 -7.72 3.31 12.96
C GLY A 206 -8.36 4.39 12.08
N GLN A 207 -7.54 5.10 11.31
CA GLN A 207 -8.00 6.17 10.41
C GLN A 207 -8.73 5.60 9.19
N GLN A 208 -9.86 6.20 8.85
CA GLN A 208 -10.73 5.80 7.75
C GLN A 208 -11.37 7.05 7.12
N THR A 209 -12.03 6.88 5.98
CA THR A 209 -12.89 7.90 5.38
C THR A 209 -14.33 7.42 5.29
N ILE A 210 -15.26 8.37 5.32
CA ILE A 210 -16.69 8.12 5.13
C ILE A 210 -17.24 9.08 4.09
N VAL A 211 -18.23 8.63 3.32
CA VAL A 211 -18.92 9.46 2.33
C VAL A 211 -20.35 9.72 2.80
N LEU A 212 -20.76 10.99 2.78
CA LEU A 212 -22.16 11.39 3.00
C LEU A 212 -22.74 11.89 1.67
N THR A 213 -23.95 11.46 1.34
CA THR A 213 -24.69 11.93 0.16
C THR A 213 -25.71 12.98 0.58
N GLY A 214 -25.75 14.08 -0.17
CA GLY A 214 -26.64 15.20 0.03
C GLY A 214 -28.01 14.98 -0.64
N THR A 215 -29.06 15.44 0.02
CA THR A 215 -30.44 15.49 -0.49
C THR A 215 -31.04 16.87 -0.18
N GLY A 216 -32.12 17.21 -0.87
CA GLY A 216 -32.82 18.49 -0.68
C GLY A 216 -32.58 19.46 -1.83
N LYS A 217 -33.02 20.72 -1.65
CA LYS A 217 -33.07 21.73 -2.72
C LYS A 217 -32.64 23.08 -2.16
N PRO A 218 -31.39 23.53 -2.38
CA PRO A 218 -30.89 24.76 -1.78
C PRO A 218 -31.77 25.96 -2.12
N THR A 219 -32.05 26.83 -1.15
CA THR A 219 -32.95 27.98 -1.34
C THR A 219 -32.24 29.33 -1.38
N THR A 220 -31.06 29.43 -0.77
CA THR A 220 -30.31 30.68 -0.63
C THR A 220 -28.90 30.52 -1.19
N ALA A 221 -28.43 31.45 -2.02
CA ALA A 221 -27.05 31.46 -2.52
C ALA A 221 -26.06 31.93 -1.44
N GLY A 222 -24.80 31.53 -1.55
CA GLY A 222 -23.72 31.83 -0.60
C GLY A 222 -23.22 30.60 0.16
N SER A 223 -22.34 30.84 1.13
CA SER A 223 -21.74 29.77 1.94
C SER A 223 -22.70 29.29 3.03
N THR A 224 -22.99 27.99 3.04
CA THR A 224 -23.81 27.29 4.03
C THR A 224 -22.94 26.35 4.85
N ASN A 225 -22.83 26.56 6.17
CA ASN A 225 -22.15 25.61 7.06
C ASN A 225 -23.07 24.42 7.39
N ILE A 226 -22.57 23.21 7.20
CA ILE A 226 -23.26 21.95 7.52
C ILE A 226 -22.62 21.36 8.78
N PRO A 227 -23.32 21.39 9.93
CA PRO A 227 -22.83 20.76 11.14
C PRO A 227 -22.97 19.23 11.06
N VAL A 228 -21.92 18.53 11.45
CA VAL A 228 -21.86 17.07 11.59
C VAL A 228 -21.62 16.77 13.07
N SER A 229 -22.38 15.83 13.62
CA SER A 229 -22.21 15.39 15.00
C SER A 229 -22.42 13.89 15.09
N VAL A 230 -21.51 13.21 15.79
CA VAL A 230 -21.58 11.77 16.07
C VAL A 230 -21.00 11.47 17.45
N GLY A 231 -21.82 10.88 18.31
CA GLY A 231 -21.45 10.69 19.73
C GLY A 231 -21.08 12.03 20.38
N GLY A 232 -19.87 12.10 20.96
CA GLY A 232 -19.31 13.33 21.53
C GLY A 232 -18.49 14.19 20.55
N SER A 233 -18.31 13.75 19.30
CA SER A 233 -17.52 14.46 18.30
C SER A 233 -18.42 15.31 17.40
N ASN A 234 -18.02 16.55 17.15
CA ASN A 234 -18.71 17.47 16.23
C ASN A 234 -17.70 18.21 15.34
N CYS A 235 -18.07 18.51 14.10
CA CYS A 235 -17.32 19.42 13.22
C CYS A 235 -18.27 20.00 12.16
N GLY A 236 -17.85 21.02 11.41
CA GLY A 236 -18.62 21.57 10.29
C GLY A 236 -17.87 21.55 8.96
N PHE A 237 -18.58 21.41 7.84
CA PHE A 237 -18.05 21.66 6.50
C PHE A 237 -18.92 22.68 5.75
N THR A 238 -18.32 23.49 4.89
CA THR A 238 -19.03 24.57 4.19
C THR A 238 -19.35 24.17 2.76
N ILE A 239 -20.63 24.27 2.38
CA ILE A 239 -21.12 24.15 1.01
C ILE A 239 -21.33 25.54 0.43
N THR A 240 -20.75 25.83 -0.73
CA THR A 240 -21.03 27.06 -1.48
C THR A 240 -22.21 26.79 -2.41
N VAL A 241 -23.33 27.47 -2.16
CA VAL A 241 -24.52 27.41 -3.01
C VAL A 241 -24.47 28.56 -4.01
N VAL A 242 -24.52 28.26 -5.31
CA VAL A 242 -24.52 29.27 -6.36
C VAL A 242 -25.94 29.73 -6.68
N ALA A 243 -26.12 31.01 -6.99
CA ALA A 243 -27.40 31.52 -7.46
C ALA A 243 -27.79 30.86 -8.79
N ALA A 244 -29.08 30.57 -8.97
CA ALA A 244 -29.59 30.13 -10.27
C ALA A 244 -29.29 31.20 -11.33
N GLY A 245 -28.42 30.89 -12.30
CA GLY A 245 -28.06 31.78 -13.41
C GLY A 245 -26.95 32.81 -13.14
N GLY A 246 -26.13 32.66 -12.10
CA GLY A 246 -24.97 33.54 -11.89
C GLY A 246 -23.85 33.28 -12.92
N THR A 247 -23.41 34.32 -13.64
CA THR A 247 -22.21 34.25 -14.50
C THR A 247 -20.95 34.24 -13.64
N ALA A 248 -20.05 33.29 -13.89
CA ALA A 248 -18.77 33.25 -13.19
C ALA A 248 -17.88 34.45 -13.55
N THR A 249 -17.10 34.92 -12.60
CA THR A 249 -15.98 35.84 -12.84
C THR A 249 -14.66 35.12 -12.64
N TYR A 250 -13.71 35.30 -13.56
CA TYR A 250 -12.44 34.57 -13.60
C TYR A 250 -11.41 35.33 -14.45
N THR A 251 -10.13 34.98 -14.29
CA THR A 251 -9.03 35.43 -15.15
C THR A 251 -8.35 34.24 -15.83
N PHE A 252 -7.75 34.44 -17.00
CA PHE A 252 -6.94 33.41 -17.65
C PHE A 252 -5.49 33.45 -17.17
N ASN A 253 -4.92 32.28 -16.90
CA ASN A 253 -3.50 32.11 -16.72
C ASN A 253 -2.87 31.69 -18.06
N CYS A 254 -2.28 32.66 -18.76
CA CYS A 254 -1.78 32.52 -20.14
C CYS A 254 -0.35 31.96 -20.25
N THR A 255 0.22 31.41 -19.18
CA THR A 255 1.65 31.04 -19.15
C THR A 255 1.99 29.89 -20.11
N ALA A 256 1.10 28.90 -20.27
CA ALA A 256 1.24 27.82 -21.26
C ALA A 256 -0.08 27.04 -21.47
N PRO A 257 -1.02 27.53 -22.30
CA PRO A 257 -2.22 26.77 -22.67
C PRO A 257 -1.87 25.47 -23.42
N GLY A 258 -2.52 24.36 -23.08
CA GLY A 258 -2.30 23.08 -23.74
C GLY A 258 -3.04 22.99 -25.06
N VAL A 259 -2.36 22.69 -26.16
CA VAL A 259 -2.99 22.48 -27.48
C VAL A 259 -2.85 21.02 -27.87
N ASN A 260 -3.98 20.32 -27.99
CA ASN A 260 -4.03 18.90 -28.28
C ASN A 260 -4.64 18.64 -29.65
N GLY A 261 -4.21 17.56 -30.30
CA GLY A 261 -4.66 17.15 -31.63
C GLY A 261 -3.76 17.63 -32.76
N THR A 262 -3.87 16.99 -33.92
CA THR A 262 -3.20 17.41 -35.15
C THR A 262 -4.11 18.32 -35.96
N TYR A 263 -3.61 19.48 -36.35
CA TYR A 263 -4.34 20.46 -37.15
C TYR A 263 -3.74 20.47 -38.54
N THR A 264 -4.53 20.18 -39.57
CA THR A 264 -4.05 20.19 -40.97
C THR A 264 -4.97 21.08 -41.79
N GLN A 265 -4.37 21.96 -42.59
CA GLN A 265 -5.09 22.85 -43.49
C GLN A 265 -6.11 22.06 -44.32
N ASN A 266 -7.28 22.64 -44.55
CA ASN A 266 -8.39 22.05 -45.29
C ASN A 266 -8.94 20.72 -44.74
N THR A 267 -8.50 20.29 -43.54
CA THR A 267 -8.99 19.07 -42.88
C THR A 267 -9.87 19.46 -41.70
N ALA A 268 -11.12 18.99 -41.68
CA ALA A 268 -12.04 19.30 -40.59
C ALA A 268 -11.50 18.83 -39.22
N LEU A 269 -11.70 19.64 -38.19
CA LEU A 269 -11.35 19.30 -36.83
C LEU A 269 -12.24 18.17 -36.29
N THR A 270 -11.67 17.38 -35.38
CA THR A 270 -12.33 16.27 -34.68
C THR A 270 -12.48 16.59 -33.20
N ALA A 271 -13.21 15.77 -32.45
CA ALA A 271 -13.31 15.89 -30.99
C ALA A 271 -11.96 15.80 -30.24
N SER A 272 -10.90 15.31 -30.88
CA SER A 272 -9.54 15.26 -30.32
C SER A 272 -8.76 16.58 -30.41
N ASN A 273 -9.25 17.54 -31.20
CA ASN A 273 -8.66 18.85 -31.36
C ASN A 273 -9.17 19.78 -30.25
N THR A 274 -8.37 20.00 -29.21
CA THR A 274 -8.79 20.78 -28.04
C THR A 274 -7.75 21.81 -27.59
N ILE A 275 -8.21 22.88 -26.94
CA ILE A 275 -7.38 23.80 -26.16
C ILE A 275 -7.71 23.63 -24.67
N VAL A 276 -6.69 23.45 -23.83
CA VAL A 276 -6.82 23.38 -22.37
C VAL A 276 -6.30 24.69 -21.77
N MET A 277 -7.21 25.45 -21.16
CA MET A 277 -6.94 26.72 -20.51
C MET A 277 -6.84 26.54 -19.00
N THR A 278 -5.91 27.24 -18.37
CA THR A 278 -5.89 27.39 -16.90
C THR A 278 -6.58 28.70 -16.52
N VAL A 279 -7.50 28.63 -15.57
CA VAL A 279 -8.37 29.73 -15.13
C VAL A 279 -8.31 29.88 -13.61
N ASP A 280 -8.21 31.13 -13.17
CA ASP A 280 -8.31 31.50 -11.76
C ASP A 280 -9.71 32.07 -11.52
N VAL A 281 -10.53 31.31 -10.81
CA VAL A 281 -11.95 31.61 -10.62
C VAL A 281 -12.11 32.53 -9.40
N VAL A 282 -12.68 33.71 -9.62
CA VAL A 282 -12.94 34.72 -8.59
C VAL A 282 -14.32 34.49 -7.97
N SER A 283 -15.34 34.25 -8.80
CA SER A 283 -16.67 33.84 -8.32
C SER A 283 -17.21 32.65 -9.12
N PRO A 284 -17.77 31.62 -8.44
CA PRO A 284 -18.38 30.48 -9.11
C PRO A 284 -19.63 30.88 -9.89
N GLY A 285 -19.97 30.12 -10.94
CA GLY A 285 -21.08 30.43 -11.84
C GLY A 285 -20.91 29.80 -13.23
N THR A 286 -21.85 30.04 -14.13
CA THR A 286 -21.75 29.59 -15.52
C THR A 286 -20.75 30.42 -16.31
N TYR A 287 -20.03 29.81 -17.24
CA TYR A 287 -19.10 30.49 -18.14
C TYR A 287 -19.32 30.08 -19.60
N SER A 288 -18.93 30.96 -20.50
CA SER A 288 -18.82 30.70 -21.93
C SER A 288 -17.47 31.22 -22.39
N ILE A 289 -16.58 30.30 -22.76
CA ILE A 289 -15.25 30.61 -23.27
C ILE A 289 -15.19 30.15 -24.71
N SER A 290 -14.75 31.03 -25.61
CA SER A 290 -14.61 30.67 -27.02
C SER A 290 -13.49 31.45 -27.70
N GLY A 291 -12.99 30.91 -28.81
CA GLY A 291 -12.06 31.60 -29.69
C GLY A 291 -12.22 31.09 -31.11
N THR A 292 -12.20 31.99 -32.09
CA THR A 292 -12.30 31.63 -33.51
C THR A 292 -11.19 32.31 -34.30
N ILE A 293 -10.47 31.52 -35.11
CA ILE A 293 -9.47 32.03 -36.03
C ILE A 293 -9.31 31.07 -37.20
N ASN A 294 -9.06 31.58 -38.40
CA ASN A 294 -8.68 30.78 -39.57
C ASN A 294 -9.66 29.61 -39.87
N GLY A 295 -10.96 29.75 -39.63
CA GLY A 295 -11.94 28.68 -39.85
C GLY A 295 -12.02 27.60 -38.76
N MET A 296 -11.26 27.75 -37.67
CA MET A 296 -11.34 26.93 -36.47
C MET A 296 -12.09 27.69 -35.37
N THR A 297 -13.02 27.03 -34.69
CA THR A 297 -13.71 27.54 -33.51
C THR A 297 -13.51 26.59 -32.33
N PHE A 298 -13.00 27.11 -31.22
CA PHE A 298 -12.86 26.40 -29.96
C PHE A 298 -13.86 26.96 -28.96
N SER A 299 -14.64 26.10 -28.31
CA SER A 299 -15.66 26.54 -27.34
C SER A 299 -15.77 25.60 -26.15
N SER A 300 -16.10 26.17 -24.98
CA SER A 300 -16.52 25.41 -23.81
C SER A 300 -17.88 24.75 -24.05
N ALA A 301 -18.18 23.67 -23.34
CA ALA A 301 -19.49 23.03 -23.41
C ALA A 301 -20.62 24.03 -23.06
N PRO A 302 -21.78 23.97 -23.75
CA PRO A 302 -22.95 24.77 -23.38
C PRO A 302 -23.35 24.54 -21.93
N GLY A 303 -23.57 25.62 -21.16
CA GLY A 303 -23.97 25.54 -19.76
C GLY A 303 -22.84 25.15 -18.77
N ALA A 304 -21.58 25.14 -19.21
CA ALA A 304 -20.45 24.88 -18.32
C ALA A 304 -20.39 25.87 -17.15
N SER A 305 -19.95 25.43 -15.97
CA SER A 305 -19.88 26.25 -14.77
C SER A 305 -18.70 25.91 -13.87
N PHE A 306 -18.21 26.90 -13.12
CA PHE A 306 -17.27 26.69 -12.02
C PHE A 306 -18.05 26.49 -10.73
N ALA A 307 -17.77 25.39 -10.03
CA ALA A 307 -18.45 25.04 -8.77
C ALA A 307 -17.89 25.81 -7.56
N ALA A 308 -16.64 26.25 -7.62
CA ALA A 308 -15.96 26.97 -6.55
C ALA A 308 -14.99 28.03 -7.11
N ALA A 309 -14.70 29.05 -6.28
CA ALA A 309 -13.59 29.96 -6.53
C ALA A 309 -12.26 29.22 -6.27
N GLY A 310 -11.20 29.62 -6.95
CA GLY A 310 -9.89 29.00 -6.79
C GLY A 310 -8.99 29.16 -8.02
N ALA A 311 -7.69 29.23 -7.78
CA ALA A 311 -6.67 29.34 -8.81
C ALA A 311 -6.38 27.98 -9.47
N GLY A 312 -5.96 28.00 -10.74
CA GLY A 312 -5.43 26.82 -11.42
C GLY A 312 -6.46 25.81 -11.94
N GLN A 313 -7.75 26.16 -12.03
CA GLN A 313 -8.76 25.27 -12.61
C GLN A 313 -8.53 25.10 -14.12
N GLN A 314 -8.79 23.91 -14.67
CA GLN A 314 -8.61 23.65 -16.10
C GLN A 314 -9.95 23.65 -16.84
N VAL A 315 -9.98 24.30 -18.02
CA VAL A 315 -11.12 24.30 -18.94
C VAL A 315 -10.67 23.76 -20.29
N THR A 316 -11.34 22.72 -20.76
CA THR A 316 -11.14 22.18 -22.11
C THR A 316 -12.13 22.82 -23.08
N LEU A 317 -11.61 23.41 -24.15
CA LEU A 317 -12.35 23.94 -25.29
C LEU A 317 -12.27 22.94 -26.44
N THR A 318 -13.41 22.52 -26.97
CA THR A 318 -13.45 21.58 -28.09
C THR A 318 -13.44 22.34 -29.41
N GLY A 319 -12.56 21.94 -30.32
CA GLY A 319 -12.39 22.52 -31.64
C GLY A 319 -13.39 21.99 -32.66
N THR A 320 -13.89 22.88 -33.52
CA THR A 320 -14.76 22.60 -34.66
C THR A 320 -14.34 23.46 -35.86
N GLY A 321 -14.83 23.11 -37.06
CA GLY A 321 -14.51 23.83 -38.30
C GLY A 321 -13.35 23.22 -39.07
N THR A 322 -12.84 23.96 -40.05
CA THR A 322 -11.79 23.51 -40.98
C THR A 322 -10.79 24.64 -41.17
N PRO A 323 -9.51 24.48 -40.79
CA PRO A 323 -8.52 25.53 -40.92
C PRO A 323 -8.20 25.83 -42.38
N THR A 324 -8.15 27.11 -42.77
CA THR A 324 -7.98 27.48 -44.19
C THR A 324 -6.56 27.83 -44.62
N THR A 325 -5.70 28.24 -43.68
CA THR A 325 -4.28 28.55 -43.92
C THR A 325 -3.36 27.75 -43.00
N SER A 326 -2.21 27.29 -43.51
CA SER A 326 -1.18 26.62 -42.72
C SER A 326 -0.29 27.61 -41.97
N GLY A 327 0.37 27.16 -40.90
CA GLY A 327 1.29 27.96 -40.08
C GLY A 327 0.78 28.21 -38.66
N ALA A 328 1.47 29.09 -37.94
CA ALA A 328 1.10 29.48 -36.58
C ALA A 328 -0.13 30.42 -36.60
N ASN A 329 -1.24 29.96 -36.03
CA ASN A 329 -2.48 30.72 -35.95
C ASN A 329 -2.75 31.11 -34.49
N VAL A 330 -2.81 32.41 -34.21
CA VAL A 330 -3.04 32.93 -32.85
C VAL A 330 -4.54 33.06 -32.61
N VAL A 331 -5.12 32.11 -31.88
CA VAL A 331 -6.53 32.09 -31.49
C VAL A 331 -6.76 33.10 -30.37
N PRO A 332 -7.60 34.14 -30.56
CA PRO A 332 -8.00 35.03 -29.47
C PRO A 332 -9.12 34.34 -28.66
N VAL A 333 -8.76 33.74 -27.54
CA VAL A 333 -9.70 33.09 -26.61
C VAL A 333 -10.25 34.14 -25.64
N THR A 334 -11.57 34.25 -25.56
CA THR A 334 -12.27 35.19 -24.68
C THR A 334 -13.34 34.50 -23.84
N GLY A 335 -13.59 35.02 -22.64
CA GLY A 335 -14.65 34.57 -21.76
C GLY A 335 -14.88 35.56 -20.61
N GLY A 336 -16.09 36.09 -20.49
CA GLY A 336 -16.37 37.20 -19.58
C GLY A 336 -15.50 38.42 -19.92
N THR A 337 -14.74 38.93 -18.94
CA THR A 337 -13.75 40.01 -19.12
C THR A 337 -12.34 39.51 -19.40
N ALA A 338 -12.11 38.20 -19.39
CA ALA A 338 -10.79 37.61 -19.60
C ALA A 338 -10.50 37.37 -21.09
N SER A 339 -9.25 37.56 -21.49
CA SER A 339 -8.77 37.27 -22.84
C SER A 339 -7.37 36.66 -22.81
N CYS A 340 -7.09 35.74 -23.74
CA CYS A 340 -5.81 35.06 -23.87
C CYS A 340 -5.55 34.68 -25.33
N ASN A 341 -4.30 34.79 -25.77
CA ASN A 341 -3.90 34.40 -27.13
C ASN A 341 -3.25 33.02 -27.10
N VAL A 342 -3.82 32.07 -27.84
CA VAL A 342 -3.35 30.69 -27.92
C VAL A 342 -2.86 30.38 -29.32
N THR A 343 -1.59 29.99 -29.48
CA THR A 343 -1.06 29.62 -30.78
C THR A 343 -1.38 28.17 -31.13
N VAL A 344 -2.12 27.94 -32.22
CA VAL A 344 -2.37 26.63 -32.81
C VAL A 344 -1.59 26.53 -34.13
N ASN A 345 -0.70 25.56 -34.24
CA ASN A 345 0.07 25.32 -35.46
C ASN A 345 -0.73 24.40 -36.40
N VAL A 346 -1.11 24.94 -37.56
CA VAL A 346 -1.81 24.20 -38.62
C VAL A 346 -0.78 23.70 -39.62
N ASN A 347 -0.69 22.39 -39.77
CA ASN A 347 0.15 21.74 -40.78
C ASN A 347 -0.37 22.05 -42.18
N PRO A 348 0.49 22.28 -43.18
CA PRO A 348 0.07 22.39 -44.58
C PRO A 348 -0.54 21.08 -45.09
N VAL A 349 -1.44 21.17 -46.07
CA VAL A 349 -1.85 19.99 -46.84
C VAL A 349 -0.61 19.43 -47.52
N ALA A 350 -0.33 18.15 -47.27
CA ALA A 350 0.80 17.41 -47.81
C ALA A 350 0.82 17.51 -49.35
N GLY A 351 1.86 18.16 -49.91
CA GLY A 351 2.12 18.18 -51.35
C GLY A 351 2.64 16.84 -51.85
N ALA A 352 3.20 16.81 -53.07
CA ALA A 352 3.96 15.64 -53.54
C ALA A 352 5.19 15.45 -52.64
N GLY A 353 5.35 14.25 -52.06
CA GLY A 353 6.51 13.91 -51.25
C GLY A 353 7.76 13.92 -52.11
N ALA A 354 8.80 14.64 -51.67
CA ALA A 354 10.09 14.66 -52.33
C ALA A 354 11.09 13.80 -51.55
N PHE A 355 11.79 12.92 -52.26
CA PHE A 355 12.75 12.00 -51.66
C PHE A 355 13.84 11.62 -52.67
N THR A 356 14.97 11.17 -52.16
CA THR A 356 16.03 10.52 -52.94
C THR A 356 16.20 9.08 -52.47
N VAL A 357 16.45 8.14 -53.38
CA VAL A 357 16.66 6.73 -53.02
C VAL A 357 18.08 6.54 -52.45
N ASN A 358 18.18 5.90 -51.30
CA ASN A 358 19.47 5.62 -50.66
C ASN A 358 20.06 4.32 -51.19
N CYS A 359 20.81 4.42 -52.29
CA CYS A 359 21.45 3.28 -52.94
C CYS A 359 22.57 2.60 -52.13
N ALA A 360 23.05 3.20 -51.04
CA ALA A 360 24.04 2.57 -50.16
C ALA A 360 23.42 1.52 -49.23
N THR A 361 22.09 1.55 -49.05
CA THR A 361 21.36 0.57 -48.23
C THR A 361 20.73 -0.47 -49.16
N PRO A 362 21.10 -1.76 -49.07
CA PRO A 362 20.51 -2.81 -49.89
C PRO A 362 18.99 -2.90 -49.70
N ALA A 363 18.26 -3.12 -50.80
CA ALA A 363 16.83 -3.39 -50.72
C ALA A 363 16.57 -4.74 -50.02
N THR A 364 15.51 -4.81 -49.21
CA THR A 364 15.07 -6.06 -48.58
C THR A 364 13.98 -6.69 -49.43
N ILE A 365 14.13 -7.96 -49.79
CA ILE A 365 13.19 -8.68 -50.66
C ILE A 365 12.48 -9.74 -49.83
N ALA A 366 11.15 -9.75 -49.89
CA ALA A 366 10.30 -10.73 -49.23
C ALA A 366 9.41 -11.48 -50.24
N GLY A 367 9.04 -12.70 -49.88
CA GLY A 367 8.26 -13.62 -50.71
C GLY A 367 9.11 -14.53 -51.60
N THR A 368 8.51 -15.63 -52.05
CA THR A 368 9.13 -16.58 -52.98
C THR A 368 8.74 -16.24 -54.40
N TYR A 369 9.72 -16.10 -55.29
CA TYR A 369 9.50 -15.77 -56.70
C TYR A 369 9.81 -17.02 -57.52
N THR A 370 8.81 -17.58 -58.20
CA THR A 370 8.97 -18.82 -58.96
C THR A 370 8.50 -18.59 -60.39
N GLN A 371 9.28 -19.06 -61.35
CA GLN A 371 8.91 -19.00 -62.77
C GLN A 371 7.52 -19.62 -62.98
N ALA A 372 6.69 -18.96 -63.79
CA ALA A 372 5.32 -19.30 -64.12
C ALA A 372 4.31 -19.27 -62.95
N VAL A 373 4.67 -18.74 -61.78
CA VAL A 373 3.76 -18.57 -60.64
C VAL A 373 3.46 -17.09 -60.42
N ALA A 374 2.17 -16.72 -60.38
CA ALA A 374 1.77 -15.34 -60.15
C ALA A 374 2.23 -14.83 -58.77
N LEU A 375 2.69 -13.58 -58.72
CA LEU A 375 3.06 -12.91 -57.47
C LEU A 375 1.81 -12.64 -56.62
N THR A 376 2.00 -12.67 -55.30
CA THR A 376 0.97 -12.43 -54.29
C THR A 376 1.29 -11.17 -53.50
N ALA A 377 0.36 -10.73 -52.63
CA ALA A 377 0.60 -9.63 -51.71
C ALA A 377 1.80 -9.86 -50.74
N ALA A 378 2.28 -11.11 -50.60
CA ALA A 378 3.46 -11.44 -49.79
C ALA A 378 4.80 -11.18 -50.52
N ASN A 379 4.76 -10.95 -51.84
CA ASN A 379 5.94 -10.64 -52.63
C ASN A 379 6.20 -9.13 -52.56
N THR A 380 7.11 -8.69 -51.70
CA THR A 380 7.38 -7.25 -51.50
C THR A 380 8.87 -6.93 -51.55
N VAL A 381 9.18 -5.67 -51.86
CA VAL A 381 10.53 -5.10 -51.85
C VAL A 381 10.52 -3.83 -51.03
N THR A 382 11.36 -3.75 -50.01
CA THR A 382 11.52 -2.57 -49.16
C THR A 382 12.81 -1.84 -49.52
N ILE A 383 12.70 -0.56 -49.86
CA ILE A 383 13.82 0.31 -50.21
C ILE A 383 13.96 1.44 -49.20
N SER A 384 15.19 1.88 -48.97
CA SER A 384 15.51 3.03 -48.11
C SER A 384 15.57 4.31 -48.93
N VAL A 385 15.01 5.39 -48.41
CA VAL A 385 14.96 6.72 -49.04
C VAL A 385 15.30 7.81 -48.02
N ASN A 386 15.86 8.93 -48.49
CA ASN A 386 15.97 10.15 -47.70
C ASN A 386 14.90 11.13 -48.15
N VAL A 387 13.93 11.40 -47.27
CA VAL A 387 12.78 12.26 -47.53
C VAL A 387 13.14 13.71 -47.25
N THR A 388 13.06 14.55 -48.27
CA THR A 388 13.35 15.99 -48.21
C THR A 388 12.09 16.84 -48.08
N ALA A 389 10.93 16.30 -48.48
CA ALA A 389 9.62 16.90 -48.22
C ALA A 389 8.58 15.84 -47.88
N ILE A 390 7.85 16.04 -46.78
CA ILE A 390 6.66 15.25 -46.44
C ILE A 390 5.59 15.41 -47.52
N GLY A 391 4.84 14.34 -47.80
CA GLY A 391 3.94 14.36 -48.96
C GLY A 391 3.56 12.98 -49.47
N THR A 392 2.54 12.93 -50.32
CA THR A 392 2.14 11.68 -51.03
C THR A 392 3.14 11.34 -52.13
N TYR A 393 3.45 10.06 -52.31
CA TYR A 393 4.33 9.57 -53.37
C TYR A 393 3.69 8.42 -54.13
N SER A 394 4.14 8.23 -55.38
CA SER A 394 3.85 7.02 -56.16
C SER A 394 5.12 6.51 -56.81
N MET A 395 5.39 5.22 -56.66
CA MET A 395 6.51 4.56 -57.31
C MET A 395 6.04 3.27 -57.95
N THR A 396 6.47 3.00 -59.19
CA THR A 396 6.24 1.72 -59.87
C THR A 396 7.43 1.41 -60.76
N THR A 397 8.01 0.23 -60.60
CA THR A 397 9.12 -0.23 -61.46
C THR A 397 8.62 -0.55 -62.86
N THR A 398 9.51 -0.52 -63.84
CA THR A 398 9.22 -1.13 -65.15
C THR A 398 9.08 -2.65 -65.01
N ALA A 399 8.35 -3.26 -65.94
CA ALA A 399 8.21 -4.71 -65.96
C ALA A 399 9.53 -5.38 -66.33
N VAL A 400 10.05 -6.23 -65.46
CA VAL A 400 11.24 -7.06 -65.71
C VAL A 400 10.86 -8.51 -65.49
N ASN A 401 11.11 -9.37 -66.48
CA ASN A 401 10.77 -10.79 -66.42
C ASN A 401 9.29 -11.05 -66.07
N GLY A 402 8.36 -10.18 -66.47
CA GLY A 402 6.94 -10.32 -66.14
C GLY A 402 6.54 -9.88 -64.71
N MET A 403 7.45 -9.25 -63.96
CA MET A 403 7.22 -8.71 -62.62
C MET A 403 7.24 -7.18 -62.62
N THR A 404 6.32 -6.56 -61.88
CA THR A 404 6.31 -5.13 -61.56
C THR A 404 6.17 -4.93 -60.05
N PHE A 405 6.74 -3.86 -59.50
CA PHE A 405 6.68 -3.54 -58.08
C PHE A 405 6.17 -2.11 -57.88
N SER A 406 5.09 -1.95 -57.13
CA SER A 406 4.39 -0.67 -56.95
C SER A 406 4.17 -0.32 -55.49
N SER A 407 4.32 0.96 -55.15
CA SER A 407 3.90 1.48 -53.84
C SER A 407 2.37 1.40 -53.69
N ALA A 408 1.88 1.38 -52.45
CA ALA A 408 0.45 1.47 -52.19
C ALA A 408 -0.15 2.78 -52.75
N VAL A 409 -1.40 2.72 -53.20
CA VAL A 409 -2.15 3.90 -53.66
C VAL A 409 -2.33 4.85 -52.47
N GLY A 410 -1.97 6.12 -52.64
CA GLY A 410 -2.08 7.14 -51.60
C GLY A 410 -1.00 7.09 -50.51
N ALA A 411 0.09 6.35 -50.72
CA ALA A 411 1.21 6.32 -49.77
C ALA A 411 1.82 7.71 -49.56
N SER A 412 2.22 8.03 -48.32
CA SER A 412 2.78 9.35 -47.96
C SER A 412 3.88 9.26 -46.92
N PHE A 413 4.80 10.22 -46.94
CA PHE A 413 5.75 10.44 -45.84
C PHE A 413 5.18 11.42 -44.82
N SER A 414 5.24 11.05 -43.54
CA SER A 414 4.82 11.87 -42.41
C SER A 414 5.98 12.59 -41.69
N ALA A 415 7.22 12.29 -42.06
CA ALA A 415 8.43 12.92 -41.55
C ALA A 415 9.54 12.96 -42.60
N THR A 416 10.43 13.95 -42.51
CA THR A 416 11.66 14.04 -43.31
C THR A 416 12.77 13.14 -42.74
N GLY A 417 13.85 12.94 -43.50
CA GLY A 417 14.97 12.08 -43.12
C GLY A 417 14.86 10.66 -43.67
N ASN A 418 15.64 9.74 -43.09
CA ASN A 418 15.78 8.38 -43.61
C ASN A 418 14.52 7.55 -43.31
N GLN A 419 13.81 7.13 -44.35
CA GLN A 419 12.53 6.41 -44.28
C GLN A 419 12.56 5.21 -45.24
N THR A 420 11.53 4.35 -45.20
CA THR A 420 11.42 3.20 -46.11
C THR A 420 10.16 3.26 -46.97
N ILE A 421 10.27 2.79 -48.22
CA ILE A 421 9.13 2.54 -49.11
C ILE A 421 8.98 1.02 -49.27
N VAL A 422 7.76 0.50 -49.12
CA VAL A 422 7.42 -0.89 -49.46
C VAL A 422 6.72 -0.92 -50.81
N LEU A 423 7.28 -1.69 -51.75
CA LEU A 423 6.72 -1.96 -53.06
C LEU A 423 6.14 -3.37 -53.07
N THR A 424 4.89 -3.51 -53.51
CA THR A 424 4.24 -4.82 -53.67
C THR A 424 4.40 -5.31 -55.10
N GLY A 425 4.84 -6.55 -55.25
CA GLY A 425 5.05 -7.23 -56.51
C GLY A 425 3.74 -7.68 -57.16
N SER A 426 3.64 -7.57 -58.48
CA SER A 426 2.54 -8.11 -59.28
C SER A 426 3.07 -8.69 -60.59
N GLY A 427 2.26 -9.53 -61.25
CA GLY A 427 2.64 -10.21 -62.50
C GLY A 427 3.04 -11.68 -62.28
N THR A 428 3.59 -12.31 -63.30
CA THR A 428 4.00 -13.72 -63.30
C THR A 428 5.40 -13.83 -63.90
N PRO A 429 6.43 -14.27 -63.15
CA PRO A 429 7.78 -14.38 -63.65
C PRO A 429 7.90 -15.34 -64.85
N THR A 430 8.56 -14.96 -65.93
CA THR A 430 8.57 -15.77 -67.18
C THR A 430 9.80 -16.67 -67.34
N ALA A 431 10.94 -16.28 -66.76
CA ALA A 431 12.18 -17.05 -66.73
C ALA A 431 12.77 -17.14 -65.32
N SER A 432 13.63 -18.14 -65.08
CA SER A 432 14.35 -18.31 -63.81
C SER A 432 15.74 -17.69 -63.83
N GLY A 433 16.26 -17.34 -62.65
CA GLY A 433 17.56 -16.71 -62.48
C GLY A 433 17.48 -15.37 -61.75
N PRO A 434 18.61 -14.68 -61.59
CA PRO A 434 18.65 -13.34 -61.01
C PRO A 434 18.17 -12.30 -62.04
N PHE A 435 17.26 -11.42 -61.64
CA PHE A 435 16.78 -10.31 -62.46
C PHE A 435 17.00 -8.98 -61.75
N ASN A 436 17.79 -8.10 -62.36
CA ASN A 436 18.04 -6.76 -61.85
C ASN A 436 16.89 -5.82 -62.24
N ILE A 437 16.21 -5.27 -61.25
CA ILE A 437 15.09 -4.36 -61.40
C ILE A 437 15.55 -2.97 -61.00
N SER A 438 15.54 -2.05 -61.97
CA SER A 438 15.92 -0.65 -61.72
C SER A 438 14.86 0.04 -60.88
N ILE A 439 15.32 0.78 -59.86
CA ILE A 439 14.43 1.61 -59.04
C ILE A 439 14.16 2.91 -59.81
N PRO A 440 12.89 3.31 -60.04
CA PRO A 440 12.56 4.56 -60.71
C PRO A 440 13.25 5.74 -60.04
N THR A 441 13.77 6.68 -60.84
CA THR A 441 14.45 7.91 -60.37
C THR A 441 15.76 7.70 -59.59
N ALA A 442 16.27 6.47 -59.53
CA ALA A 442 17.54 6.12 -58.88
C ALA A 442 18.55 5.48 -59.86
N THR A 443 19.82 5.49 -59.50
CA THR A 443 20.90 4.84 -60.29
C THR A 443 21.14 3.38 -59.91
N CYS A 444 20.54 2.91 -58.81
CA CYS A 444 20.68 1.54 -58.33
C CYS A 444 19.53 0.63 -58.73
N ASN A 445 19.79 -0.67 -58.63
CA ASN A 445 18.83 -1.75 -58.87
C ASN A 445 18.76 -2.68 -57.64
N PHE A 446 17.74 -3.52 -57.60
CA PHE A 446 17.67 -4.67 -56.71
C PHE A 446 17.53 -5.95 -57.54
N THR A 447 18.10 -7.05 -57.05
CA THR A 447 18.09 -8.33 -57.77
C THR A 447 17.03 -9.25 -57.18
N VAL A 448 15.99 -9.58 -57.96
CA VAL A 448 15.02 -10.61 -57.60
C VAL A 448 15.48 -11.94 -58.18
N ASN A 449 15.75 -12.92 -57.32
CA ASN A 449 16.09 -14.28 -57.74
C ASN A 449 14.80 -15.07 -57.96
N VAL A 450 14.49 -15.37 -59.22
CA VAL A 450 13.34 -16.20 -59.59
C VAL A 450 13.80 -17.65 -59.63
N ASN A 451 13.20 -18.47 -58.79
CA ASN A 451 13.43 -19.90 -58.74
C ASN A 451 12.99 -20.58 -60.07
N PRO A 452 13.74 -21.57 -60.57
CA PRO A 452 13.35 -22.39 -61.72
C PRO A 452 11.94 -22.96 -61.60
N ALA A 453 11.22 -23.03 -62.72
CA ALA A 453 10.05 -23.90 -62.82
C ALA A 453 10.55 -25.35 -62.92
N GLY A 454 10.89 -25.96 -61.78
CA GLY A 454 11.27 -27.37 -61.73
C GLY A 454 12.03 -27.82 -60.49
N GLY A 455 11.40 -28.74 -59.74
CA GLY A 455 12.06 -29.80 -58.97
C GLY A 455 12.61 -29.48 -57.58
N ALA A 456 12.64 -30.53 -56.73
CA ALA A 456 13.32 -30.51 -55.45
C ALA A 456 14.85 -30.52 -55.67
N GLY A 457 15.58 -29.64 -54.98
CA GLY A 457 17.04 -29.66 -54.93
C GLY A 457 17.55 -30.95 -54.31
N ALA A 458 18.61 -31.52 -54.87
CA ALA A 458 19.22 -32.76 -54.41
C ALA A 458 20.53 -32.46 -53.67
N PHE A 459 20.71 -33.04 -52.48
CA PHE A 459 21.88 -32.85 -51.64
C PHE A 459 22.12 -34.06 -50.72
N THR A 460 23.32 -34.17 -50.20
CA THR A 460 23.70 -35.11 -49.14
C THR A 460 24.25 -34.34 -47.93
N VAL A 461 23.86 -34.72 -46.71
CA VAL A 461 24.37 -34.08 -45.48
C VAL A 461 25.83 -34.48 -45.24
N ASN A 462 26.69 -33.50 -44.96
CA ASN A 462 28.09 -33.74 -44.63
C ASN A 462 28.27 -33.96 -43.13
N CYS A 463 28.17 -35.22 -42.71
CA CYS A 463 28.31 -35.61 -41.31
C CYS A 463 29.73 -35.47 -40.72
N ALA A 464 30.75 -35.23 -41.55
CA ALA A 464 32.11 -35.00 -41.06
C ALA A 464 32.28 -33.59 -40.45
N THR A 465 31.38 -32.66 -40.77
CA THR A 465 31.36 -31.30 -40.22
C THR A 465 30.30 -31.21 -39.12
N PRO A 466 30.68 -30.96 -37.85
CA PRO A 466 29.71 -30.81 -36.77
C PRO A 466 28.73 -29.66 -37.02
N ALA A 467 27.47 -29.83 -36.58
CA ALA A 467 26.49 -28.76 -36.64
C ALA A 467 26.81 -27.64 -35.64
N THR A 468 26.56 -26.39 -36.02
CA THR A 468 26.73 -25.23 -35.14
C THR A 468 25.39 -24.88 -34.51
N ILE A 469 25.33 -24.79 -33.18
CA ILE A 469 24.10 -24.54 -32.42
C ILE A 469 24.15 -23.11 -31.85
N ALA A 470 23.06 -22.36 -32.02
CA ALA A 470 22.87 -21.03 -31.44
C ALA A 470 21.61 -20.97 -30.58
N GLY A 471 21.60 -20.04 -29.62
CA GLY A 471 20.51 -19.81 -28.67
C GLY A 471 20.66 -20.59 -27.35
N THR A 472 19.90 -20.17 -26.34
CA THR A 472 19.76 -20.89 -25.06
C THR A 472 18.50 -21.75 -25.09
N TYR A 473 18.59 -22.95 -24.50
CA TYR A 473 17.50 -23.92 -24.49
C TYR A 473 17.16 -24.22 -23.03
N THR A 474 15.92 -23.93 -22.64
CA THR A 474 15.43 -24.08 -21.25
C THR A 474 14.12 -24.86 -21.26
N GLN A 475 13.99 -25.82 -20.35
CA GLN A 475 12.78 -26.62 -20.19
C GLN A 475 11.56 -25.71 -19.92
N GLY A 476 10.47 -25.94 -20.64
CA GLY A 476 9.22 -25.19 -20.50
C GLY A 476 9.23 -23.80 -21.17
N VAL A 477 10.34 -23.39 -21.79
CA VAL A 477 10.44 -22.10 -22.52
C VAL A 477 10.39 -22.36 -24.02
N ALA A 478 9.45 -21.72 -24.72
CA ALA A 478 9.31 -21.86 -26.16
C ALA A 478 10.55 -21.36 -26.91
N LEU A 479 10.95 -22.07 -27.97
CA LEU A 479 12.06 -21.66 -28.83
C LEU A 479 11.70 -20.40 -29.62
N THR A 480 12.70 -19.56 -29.87
CA THR A 480 12.58 -18.30 -30.60
C THR A 480 13.34 -18.37 -31.93
N ALA A 481 13.22 -17.34 -32.77
CA ALA A 481 13.99 -17.22 -34.00
C ALA A 481 15.52 -17.21 -33.79
N ALA A 482 16.00 -16.95 -32.56
CA ALA A 482 17.42 -17.00 -32.22
C ALA A 482 17.93 -18.44 -31.95
N ASN A 483 17.05 -19.41 -31.77
CA ASN A 483 17.39 -20.81 -31.58
C ASN A 483 17.59 -21.47 -32.96
N THR A 484 18.83 -21.54 -33.44
CA THR A 484 19.13 -22.09 -34.78
C THR A 484 20.20 -23.17 -34.75
N VAL A 485 20.15 -24.03 -35.77
CA VAL A 485 21.14 -25.10 -36.01
C VAL A 485 21.59 -25.01 -37.46
N THR A 486 22.90 -24.85 -37.67
CA THR A 486 23.50 -24.77 -39.01
C THR A 486 24.19 -26.09 -39.36
N ILE A 487 23.82 -26.69 -40.49
CA ILE A 487 24.29 -27.99 -40.97
C ILE A 487 25.00 -27.82 -42.32
N SER A 488 26.10 -28.54 -42.54
CA SER A 488 26.81 -28.56 -43.83
C SER A 488 26.26 -29.66 -44.75
N VAL A 489 26.11 -29.36 -46.04
CA VAL A 489 25.60 -30.28 -47.07
C VAL A 489 26.43 -30.19 -48.35
N ASN A 490 26.45 -31.25 -49.15
CA ASN A 490 26.97 -31.23 -50.51
C ASN A 490 25.79 -31.30 -51.50
N VAL A 491 25.62 -30.26 -52.30
CA VAL A 491 24.49 -30.08 -53.22
C VAL A 491 24.84 -30.61 -54.59
N THR A 492 24.06 -31.55 -55.10
CA THR A 492 24.25 -32.19 -56.42
C THR A 492 23.26 -31.70 -57.47
N ALA A 493 22.13 -31.11 -57.06
CA ALA A 493 21.21 -30.42 -57.95
C ALA A 493 20.64 -29.17 -57.28
N ILE A 494 20.70 -28.05 -58.00
CA ILE A 494 20.02 -26.80 -57.61
C ILE A 494 18.50 -26.99 -57.60
N GLY A 495 17.79 -26.27 -56.75
CA GLY A 495 16.34 -26.43 -56.59
C GLY A 495 15.88 -26.18 -55.16
N THR A 496 14.57 -26.27 -54.92
CA THR A 496 13.97 -26.03 -53.60
C THR A 496 14.15 -27.22 -52.68
N TYR A 497 14.44 -27.00 -51.40
CA TYR A 497 14.55 -28.07 -50.42
C TYR A 497 13.65 -27.79 -49.22
N SER A 498 13.27 -28.86 -48.52
CA SER A 498 12.58 -28.80 -47.24
C SER A 498 13.24 -29.80 -46.32
N MET A 499 13.68 -29.33 -45.16
CA MET A 499 14.22 -30.17 -44.09
C MET A 499 13.49 -29.82 -42.80
N THR A 500 12.98 -30.83 -42.11
CA THR A 500 12.38 -30.69 -40.78
C THR A 500 12.77 -31.92 -39.97
N THR A 501 13.37 -31.71 -38.80
CA THR A 501 13.70 -32.80 -37.88
C THR A 501 12.42 -33.39 -37.30
N THR A 502 12.46 -34.66 -36.90
CA THR A 502 11.42 -35.21 -36.02
C THR A 502 11.42 -34.47 -34.69
N ALA A 503 10.26 -34.40 -34.04
CA ALA A 503 10.16 -33.80 -32.71
C ALA A 503 10.96 -34.64 -31.70
N VAL A 504 11.93 -34.01 -31.02
CA VAL A 504 12.68 -34.61 -29.92
C VAL A 504 12.53 -33.70 -28.71
N ASN A 505 12.07 -34.25 -27.59
CA ASN A 505 11.82 -33.49 -26.37
C ASN A 505 10.94 -32.24 -26.57
N GLY A 506 9.97 -32.29 -27.51
CA GLY A 506 9.11 -31.15 -27.82
C GLY A 506 9.73 -30.06 -28.70
N MET A 507 10.93 -30.29 -29.24
CA MET A 507 11.63 -29.38 -30.16
C MET A 507 11.64 -29.92 -31.59
N THR A 508 11.40 -29.04 -32.56
CA THR A 508 11.52 -29.30 -34.00
C THR A 508 12.35 -28.22 -34.67
N PHE A 509 13.21 -28.60 -35.62
CA PHE A 509 14.06 -27.67 -36.35
C PHE A 509 13.76 -27.76 -37.85
N SER A 510 13.39 -26.64 -38.47
CA SER A 510 12.94 -26.59 -39.85
C SER A 510 13.69 -25.55 -40.67
N SER A 511 13.96 -25.87 -41.94
CA SER A 511 14.45 -24.90 -42.92
C SER A 511 13.39 -23.85 -43.24
N ALA A 512 13.81 -22.68 -43.72
CA ALA A 512 12.87 -21.65 -44.19
C ALA A 512 11.99 -22.17 -45.33
N VAL A 513 10.73 -21.71 -45.37
CA VAL A 513 9.79 -22.04 -46.45
C VAL A 513 10.33 -21.51 -47.78
N GLY A 514 10.38 -22.38 -48.79
CA GLY A 514 10.88 -22.01 -50.13
C GLY A 514 12.40 -21.87 -50.22
N ALA A 515 13.16 -22.36 -49.23
CA ALA A 515 14.61 -22.40 -49.29
C ALA A 515 15.09 -23.17 -50.53
N SER A 516 16.11 -22.65 -51.21
CA SER A 516 16.64 -23.24 -52.44
C SER A 516 18.16 -23.19 -52.47
N PHE A 517 18.76 -24.13 -53.19
CA PHE A 517 20.16 -24.05 -53.56
C PHE A 517 20.29 -23.34 -54.90
N SER A 518 21.15 -22.33 -54.95
CA SER A 518 21.48 -21.57 -56.17
C SER A 518 22.76 -22.06 -56.86
N ALA A 519 23.52 -22.96 -56.22
CA ALA A 519 24.74 -23.55 -56.76
C ALA A 519 24.92 -24.98 -56.21
N THR A 520 25.64 -25.81 -56.96
CA THR A 520 26.11 -27.14 -56.53
C THR A 520 27.39 -27.03 -55.70
N GLY A 521 27.74 -28.08 -54.95
CA GLY A 521 28.93 -28.13 -54.09
C GLY A 521 28.61 -27.95 -52.60
N ASN A 522 29.63 -27.66 -51.81
CA ASN A 522 29.53 -27.63 -50.35
C ASN A 522 28.81 -26.35 -49.87
N GLN A 523 27.61 -26.49 -49.33
CA GLN A 523 26.73 -25.42 -48.88
C GLN A 523 26.31 -25.65 -47.42
N THR A 524 25.51 -24.73 -46.86
CA THR A 524 24.93 -24.88 -45.51
C THR A 524 23.42 -24.75 -45.55
N ILE A 525 22.75 -25.40 -44.60
CA ILE A 525 21.33 -25.25 -44.29
C ILE A 525 21.24 -24.71 -42.86
N ILE A 526 20.45 -23.65 -42.67
CA ILE A 526 20.09 -23.14 -41.34
C ILE A 526 18.69 -23.64 -41.02
N LEU A 527 18.56 -24.33 -39.89
CA LEU A 527 17.28 -24.76 -39.34
C LEU A 527 16.91 -23.87 -38.15
N THR A 528 15.68 -23.35 -38.14
CA THR A 528 15.14 -22.59 -37.02
C THR A 528 14.34 -23.51 -36.11
N GLY A 529 14.64 -23.44 -34.81
CA GLY A 529 13.96 -24.19 -33.77
C GLY A 529 12.55 -23.68 -33.50
N SER A 530 11.65 -24.60 -33.20
CA SER A 530 10.26 -24.36 -32.81
C SER A 530 9.85 -25.39 -31.76
N GLY A 531 8.76 -25.11 -31.05
CA GLY A 531 8.27 -25.96 -29.95
C GLY A 531 8.80 -25.54 -28.58
N THR A 532 8.55 -26.35 -27.57
CA THR A 532 8.90 -26.07 -26.17
C THR A 532 9.56 -27.33 -25.58
N PRO A 533 10.82 -27.25 -25.09
CA PRO A 533 11.50 -28.39 -24.51
C PRO A 533 10.77 -28.95 -23.28
N THR A 534 10.51 -30.26 -23.23
CA THR A 534 9.70 -30.86 -22.15
C THR A 534 10.49 -31.36 -20.94
N ALA A 535 11.76 -31.72 -21.13
CA ALA A 535 12.68 -32.20 -20.10
C ALA A 535 14.05 -31.50 -20.22
N SER A 536 14.79 -31.43 -19.12
CA SER A 536 16.18 -30.94 -19.11
C SER A 536 17.17 -32.09 -19.37
N GLY A 537 18.38 -31.74 -19.82
CA GLY A 537 19.43 -32.69 -20.19
C GLY A 537 19.88 -32.59 -21.65
N PRO A 538 20.82 -33.45 -22.08
CA PRO A 538 21.27 -33.54 -23.47
C PRO A 538 20.28 -34.33 -24.32
N PHE A 539 19.92 -33.80 -25.49
CA PHE A 539 19.01 -34.46 -26.45
C PHE A 539 19.64 -34.54 -27.83
N ASN A 540 19.85 -35.75 -28.34
CA ASN A 540 20.37 -35.99 -29.68
C ASN A 540 19.24 -35.94 -30.70
N ILE A 541 19.32 -35.00 -31.64
CA ILE A 541 18.32 -34.77 -32.68
C ILE A 541 18.83 -35.34 -34.00
N PRO A 542 18.17 -36.37 -34.57
CA PRO A 542 18.54 -36.94 -35.86
C PRO A 542 18.37 -35.90 -36.98
N ILE A 543 19.35 -35.83 -37.88
CA ILE A 543 19.23 -35.01 -39.10
C ILE A 543 18.49 -35.86 -40.16
N PRO A 544 17.38 -35.37 -40.76
CA PRO A 544 16.65 -36.12 -41.77
C PRO A 544 17.55 -36.55 -42.93
N THR A 545 17.37 -37.78 -43.41
CA THR A 545 18.13 -38.37 -44.54
C THR A 545 19.64 -38.54 -44.32
N ALA A 546 20.14 -38.30 -43.09
CA ALA A 546 21.55 -38.46 -42.72
C ALA A 546 21.72 -39.52 -41.61
N THR A 547 22.96 -39.99 -41.42
CA THR A 547 23.31 -40.96 -40.35
C THR A 547 23.77 -40.29 -39.05
N CYS A 548 24.00 -38.97 -39.08
CA CYS A 548 24.46 -38.19 -37.94
C CYS A 548 23.33 -37.43 -37.21
N ASN A 549 23.65 -36.95 -36.01
CA ASN A 549 22.76 -36.15 -35.15
C ASN A 549 23.52 -34.93 -34.59
N PHE A 550 22.77 -33.99 -34.01
CA PHE A 550 23.32 -32.91 -33.19
C PHE A 550 22.70 -32.91 -31.80
N THR A 551 23.43 -32.46 -30.78
CA THR A 551 22.98 -32.51 -29.38
C THR A 551 22.56 -31.13 -28.88
N ILE A 552 21.30 -30.98 -28.44
CA ILE A 552 20.82 -29.78 -27.75
C ILE A 552 20.87 -30.02 -26.23
N ASN A 553 21.58 -29.16 -25.50
CA ASN A 553 21.62 -29.19 -24.04
C ASN A 553 20.53 -28.27 -23.47
N VAL A 554 19.48 -28.87 -22.92
CA VAL A 554 18.36 -28.14 -22.31
C VAL A 554 18.62 -27.96 -20.81
N THR A 555 18.66 -26.71 -20.37
CA THR A 555 18.79 -26.36 -18.94
C THR A 555 17.45 -26.52 -18.19
N PRO A 556 17.46 -26.85 -16.88
CA PRO A 556 16.23 -26.90 -16.08
C PRO A 556 15.48 -25.56 -16.10
N GLY A 557 14.14 -25.64 -16.19
CA GLY A 557 13.27 -24.48 -16.09
C GLY A 557 13.07 -24.02 -14.65
N PRO A 558 12.28 -22.95 -14.41
CA PRO A 558 11.91 -22.53 -13.06
C PRO A 558 11.10 -23.63 -12.35
N ALA A 559 11.38 -23.84 -11.06
CA ALA A 559 10.56 -24.72 -10.23
C ALA A 559 9.15 -24.13 -10.07
N VAL A 560 8.13 -24.98 -10.17
CA VAL A 560 6.74 -24.63 -9.82
C VAL A 560 6.43 -25.27 -8.48
N PHE A 561 6.03 -24.46 -7.51
CA PHE A 561 5.82 -24.91 -6.14
C PHE A 561 4.77 -24.08 -5.40
N THR A 562 4.22 -24.67 -4.34
CA THR A 562 3.40 -24.00 -3.33
C THR A 562 4.12 -24.02 -1.99
N ILE A 563 4.04 -22.92 -1.24
CA ILE A 563 4.57 -22.83 0.11
C ILE A 563 3.52 -23.28 1.12
N ASN A 564 3.90 -24.13 2.07
CA ASN A 564 3.03 -24.56 3.15
C ASN A 564 3.45 -23.92 4.49
N CYS A 565 2.97 -22.70 4.75
CA CYS A 565 3.25 -22.00 6.01
C CYS A 565 2.66 -22.70 7.25
N GLY A 566 1.71 -23.64 7.09
CA GLY A 566 1.19 -24.44 8.21
C GLY A 566 2.23 -25.40 8.82
N THR A 567 3.33 -25.63 8.11
CA THR A 567 4.47 -26.45 8.58
C THR A 567 5.63 -25.62 9.15
N ALA A 568 5.44 -24.31 9.29
CA ALA A 568 6.50 -23.42 9.72
C ALA A 568 6.95 -23.74 11.16
N THR A 569 8.23 -24.02 11.32
CA THR A 569 8.91 -24.18 12.61
C THR A 569 9.88 -23.02 12.77
N VAL A 570 9.62 -22.18 13.77
CA VAL A 570 10.41 -20.98 14.09
C VAL A 570 11.45 -21.34 15.15
N ASN A 571 12.72 -21.12 14.85
CA ASN A 571 13.87 -21.41 15.71
C ASN A 571 14.53 -20.11 16.18
N GLY A 572 15.10 -20.15 17.39
CA GLY A 572 15.74 -19.00 18.03
C GLY A 572 14.77 -18.15 18.85
N THR A 573 15.34 -17.29 19.70
CA THR A 573 14.59 -16.35 20.54
C THR A 573 14.44 -15.01 19.82
N TYR A 574 13.23 -14.46 19.82
CA TYR A 574 12.93 -13.17 19.21
C TYR A 574 12.50 -12.21 20.30
N THR A 575 13.26 -11.14 20.52
CA THR A 575 12.99 -10.16 21.56
C THR A 575 12.99 -8.77 20.95
N GLN A 576 12.01 -7.94 21.35
CA GLN A 576 11.95 -6.55 20.91
C GLN A 576 13.28 -5.82 21.19
N ASN A 577 13.72 -5.02 20.23
CA ASN A 577 14.97 -4.25 20.23
C ASN A 577 16.25 -5.08 20.29
N THR A 578 16.18 -6.41 20.11
CA THR A 578 17.36 -7.29 20.05
C THR A 578 17.61 -7.73 18.61
N ALA A 579 18.79 -7.47 18.07
CA ALA A 579 19.14 -7.88 16.70
C ALA A 579 19.08 -9.41 16.54
N LEU A 580 18.56 -9.87 15.41
CA LEU A 580 18.53 -11.29 15.08
C LEU A 580 19.94 -11.83 14.80
N SER A 581 20.16 -13.08 15.16
CA SER A 581 21.39 -13.84 14.94
C SER A 581 21.21 -14.92 13.87
N ALA A 582 22.30 -15.59 13.48
CA ALA A 582 22.24 -16.74 12.59
C ALA A 582 21.39 -17.92 13.13
N ALA A 583 21.10 -17.96 14.43
CA ALA A 583 20.21 -18.95 15.04
C ALA A 583 18.72 -18.69 14.78
N ASN A 584 18.36 -17.45 14.41
CA ASN A 584 16.97 -17.06 14.15
C ASN A 584 16.56 -17.53 12.76
N THR A 585 16.03 -18.74 12.66
CA THR A 585 15.64 -19.35 11.37
C THR A 585 14.19 -19.80 11.38
N VAL A 586 13.61 -19.89 10.20
CA VAL A 586 12.28 -20.48 9.99
C VAL A 586 12.40 -21.58 8.96
N THR A 587 11.98 -22.78 9.32
CA THR A 587 11.95 -23.92 8.42
C THR A 587 10.50 -24.25 8.06
N LEU A 588 10.21 -24.49 6.79
CA LEU A 588 8.88 -24.82 6.30
C LEU A 588 8.96 -25.75 5.10
N SER A 589 7.87 -26.46 4.81
CA SER A 589 7.79 -27.33 3.63
C SER A 589 7.29 -26.57 2.40
N VAL A 590 7.84 -26.92 1.24
CA VAL A 590 7.34 -26.52 -0.07
C VAL A 590 6.96 -27.77 -0.84
N ASN A 591 5.83 -27.73 -1.54
CA ASN A 591 5.43 -28.82 -2.43
C ASN A 591 5.75 -28.43 -3.86
N VAL A 592 6.70 -29.13 -4.46
CA VAL A 592 7.22 -28.83 -5.80
C VAL A 592 6.52 -29.72 -6.80
N THR A 593 5.71 -29.13 -7.67
CA THR A 593 4.98 -29.84 -8.72
C THR A 593 5.78 -29.96 -10.00
N THR A 594 6.72 -29.04 -10.23
CA THR A 594 7.67 -29.09 -11.34
C THR A 594 9.07 -28.84 -10.81
N ALA A 595 9.97 -29.81 -10.98
CA ALA A 595 11.38 -29.65 -10.62
C ALA A 595 12.01 -28.52 -11.43
N GLY A 596 12.96 -27.79 -10.84
CA GLY A 596 13.57 -26.65 -11.50
C GLY A 596 14.39 -25.78 -10.56
N THR A 597 14.82 -24.62 -11.07
CA THR A 597 15.53 -23.61 -10.30
C THR A 597 14.58 -22.68 -9.56
N TYR A 598 14.95 -22.23 -8.37
CA TYR A 598 14.27 -21.14 -7.67
C TYR A 598 15.27 -20.04 -7.32
N ASN A 599 14.83 -18.79 -7.40
CA ASN A 599 15.62 -17.63 -6.98
C ASN A 599 15.53 -17.42 -5.47
N THR A 600 16.30 -16.49 -4.91
CA THR A 600 16.20 -16.09 -3.50
C THR A 600 14.75 -15.81 -3.11
N ILE A 601 14.28 -16.48 -2.06
CA ILE A 601 12.97 -16.24 -1.46
C ILE A 601 13.20 -15.36 -0.24
N SER A 602 12.61 -14.16 -0.24
CA SER A 602 12.73 -13.21 0.86
C SER A 602 11.38 -12.63 1.24
N THR A 603 11.24 -12.21 2.50
CA THR A 603 10.08 -11.46 3.01
C THR A 603 10.35 -9.97 2.97
N THR A 604 9.30 -9.17 2.89
CA THR A 604 9.40 -7.73 3.18
C THR A 604 9.71 -7.51 4.66
N ALA A 605 10.30 -6.35 4.97
CA ALA A 605 10.58 -5.98 6.36
C ALA A 605 9.27 -5.85 7.13
N THR A 606 9.07 -6.74 8.11
CA THR A 606 7.88 -6.76 8.96
C THR A 606 8.32 -6.68 10.40
N ASN A 607 7.82 -5.66 11.12
CA ASN A 607 8.26 -5.37 12.49
C ASN A 607 9.79 -5.24 12.63
N GLY A 608 10.49 -4.73 11.61
CA GLY A 608 11.96 -4.60 11.62
C GLY A 608 12.75 -5.88 11.34
N MET A 609 12.07 -6.99 11.03
CA MET A 609 12.68 -8.28 10.67
C MET A 609 12.50 -8.58 9.18
N THR A 610 13.49 -9.19 8.55
CA THR A 610 13.40 -9.82 7.22
C THR A 610 13.88 -11.27 7.30
N PHE A 611 13.32 -12.13 6.46
CA PHE A 611 13.71 -13.54 6.35
C PHE A 611 14.10 -13.85 4.91
N SER A 612 15.21 -14.57 4.70
CA SER A 612 15.72 -14.89 3.37
C SER A 612 16.26 -16.31 3.28
N SER A 613 16.05 -16.98 2.15
CA SER A 613 16.64 -18.28 1.84
C SER A 613 18.13 -18.19 1.45
N GLY A 614 18.70 -16.99 1.34
CA GLY A 614 20.04 -16.79 0.77
C GLY A 614 20.04 -16.96 -0.75
N THR A 615 21.09 -17.57 -1.32
CA THR A 615 21.16 -17.83 -2.77
C THR A 615 20.14 -18.87 -3.22
N GLY A 616 19.55 -18.68 -4.40
CA GLY A 616 18.65 -19.65 -5.04
C GLY A 616 19.31 -21.02 -5.31
N GLY A 617 18.49 -22.02 -5.64
CA GLY A 617 18.94 -23.40 -5.81
C GLY A 617 18.08 -24.20 -6.80
N THR A 618 18.19 -25.53 -6.75
CA THR A 618 17.34 -26.45 -7.52
C THR A 618 16.51 -27.33 -6.60
N TRP A 619 15.29 -27.63 -7.02
CA TRP A 619 14.40 -28.55 -6.32
C TRP A 619 13.95 -29.69 -7.24
N ALA A 620 13.87 -30.88 -6.66
CA ALA A 620 13.21 -32.03 -7.28
C ALA A 620 11.70 -31.98 -7.02
N VAL A 621 10.93 -32.77 -7.78
CA VAL A 621 9.48 -32.94 -7.56
C VAL A 621 9.25 -33.60 -6.19
N GLY A 622 8.26 -33.11 -5.46
CA GLY A 622 7.88 -33.62 -4.14
C GLY A 622 8.01 -32.57 -3.04
N THR A 623 7.92 -33.03 -1.79
CA THR A 623 8.02 -32.16 -0.62
C THR A 623 9.49 -31.87 -0.31
N GLN A 624 9.86 -30.60 -0.39
CA GLN A 624 11.19 -30.10 -0.07
C GLN A 624 11.14 -29.20 1.17
N THR A 625 12.28 -28.99 1.82
CA THR A 625 12.42 -28.08 2.97
C THR A 625 13.00 -26.74 2.53
N LEU A 626 12.32 -25.66 2.88
CA LEU A 626 12.82 -24.28 2.75
C LEU A 626 13.25 -23.78 4.13
N THR A 627 14.49 -23.31 4.23
CA THR A 627 15.02 -22.64 5.41
C THR A 627 15.20 -21.16 5.10
N LEU A 628 14.63 -20.30 5.94
CA LEU A 628 14.78 -18.85 5.87
C LEU A 628 15.55 -18.37 7.09
N THR A 629 16.63 -17.63 6.88
CA THR A 629 17.41 -17.01 7.95
C THR A 629 16.92 -15.59 8.18
N GLY A 630 16.63 -15.26 9.44
CA GLY A 630 16.17 -13.95 9.87
C GLY A 630 17.31 -12.95 10.01
N SER A 631 17.03 -11.69 9.72
CA SER A 631 17.92 -10.55 9.97
C SER A 631 17.13 -9.30 10.38
N GLY A 632 17.81 -8.29 10.93
CA GLY A 632 17.19 -7.06 11.43
C GLY A 632 16.93 -7.09 12.94
N THR A 633 16.12 -6.15 13.42
CA THR A 633 15.84 -5.95 14.85
C THR A 633 14.33 -5.78 15.04
N PRO A 634 13.64 -6.62 15.84
CA PRO A 634 12.20 -6.50 16.04
C PRO A 634 11.82 -5.19 16.75
N ASN A 635 10.91 -4.40 16.19
CA ASN A 635 10.57 -3.07 16.74
C ASN A 635 9.52 -3.12 17.86
N ALA A 636 8.61 -4.08 17.82
CA ALA A 636 7.52 -4.28 18.79
C ALA A 636 7.45 -5.74 19.24
N SER A 637 7.00 -5.97 20.48
CA SER A 637 6.68 -7.30 20.98
C SER A 637 5.26 -7.74 20.61
N GLY A 638 5.00 -9.04 20.67
CA GLY A 638 3.71 -9.64 20.35
C GLY A 638 3.78 -10.72 19.27
N THR A 639 2.61 -11.08 18.75
CA THR A 639 2.47 -12.09 17.67
C THR A 639 2.58 -11.38 16.32
N ILE A 640 3.65 -11.66 15.58
CA ILE A 640 3.94 -11.03 14.30
C ILE A 640 3.66 -12.03 13.17
N TYR A 641 2.87 -11.61 12.18
CA TYR A 641 2.57 -12.41 10.99
C TYR A 641 3.52 -12.00 9.87
N ILE A 642 4.40 -12.91 9.47
CA ILE A 642 5.37 -12.67 8.41
C ILE A 642 4.83 -13.29 7.13
N GLN A 643 4.64 -12.45 6.10
CA GLN A 643 4.19 -12.91 4.80
C GLN A 643 5.38 -13.40 3.95
N VAL A 644 5.24 -14.58 3.35
CA VAL A 644 6.14 -15.08 2.30
C VAL A 644 5.42 -15.02 0.96
N THR A 645 5.97 -14.25 0.02
CA THR A 645 5.50 -14.13 -1.36
C THR A 645 6.43 -14.88 -2.30
N ALA A 646 6.29 -16.21 -2.36
CA ALA A 646 6.97 -17.03 -3.36
C ALA A 646 6.11 -18.25 -3.73
N GLY A 647 6.21 -18.70 -4.98
CA GLY A 647 5.32 -19.72 -5.53
C GLY A 647 3.92 -19.18 -5.87
N SER A 648 2.95 -20.07 -6.08
CA SER A 648 1.61 -19.72 -6.57
C SER A 648 0.62 -19.28 -5.47
N THR A 649 1.00 -19.32 -4.20
CA THR A 649 0.08 -19.01 -3.09
C THR A 649 0.84 -18.36 -1.94
N PRO A 650 0.73 -17.04 -1.75
CA PRO A 650 1.31 -16.37 -0.60
C PRO A 650 0.67 -16.87 0.71
N CYS A 651 1.47 -16.99 1.76
CA CYS A 651 0.97 -17.37 3.08
C CYS A 651 1.77 -16.70 4.20
N ASN A 652 1.24 -16.75 5.42
CA ASN A 652 1.86 -16.16 6.60
C ASN A 652 2.36 -17.25 7.55
N PHE A 653 3.56 -17.09 8.10
CA PHE A 653 3.99 -17.80 9.31
C PHE A 653 4.06 -16.84 10.49
N VAL A 654 4.01 -17.39 11.71
CA VAL A 654 3.91 -16.60 12.94
C VAL A 654 5.24 -16.60 13.69
N VAL A 655 5.75 -15.41 13.99
CA VAL A 655 6.89 -15.21 14.90
C VAL A 655 6.38 -14.56 16.18
N ARG A 656 6.67 -15.17 17.34
CA ARG A 656 6.34 -14.58 18.64
C ARG A 656 7.55 -13.79 19.15
N VAL A 657 7.42 -12.47 19.19
CA VAL A 657 8.43 -11.56 19.71
C VAL A 657 8.13 -11.28 21.17
N GLY A 658 9.04 -11.65 22.07
CA GLY A 658 8.95 -11.33 23.49
C GLY A 658 9.12 -9.83 23.74
N ALA A 659 8.42 -9.31 24.76
CA ALA A 659 8.71 -7.99 25.30
C ALA A 659 10.15 -7.96 25.84
N PRO A 660 10.84 -6.80 25.79
CA PRO A 660 12.06 -6.64 26.57
C PRO A 660 11.70 -6.88 28.03
N ALA A 661 12.58 -7.52 28.80
CA ALA A 661 12.35 -7.70 30.24
C ALA A 661 12.04 -6.33 30.87
N SER A 662 10.88 -6.22 31.51
CA SER A 662 10.35 -4.97 32.04
C SER A 662 11.00 -4.62 33.38
N PHE A 663 12.28 -4.28 33.35
CA PHE A 663 12.94 -3.52 34.39
C PHE A 663 13.81 -2.45 33.74
N SER A 664 13.98 -1.32 34.42
CA SER A 664 15.02 -0.33 34.15
C SER A 664 15.68 -0.09 35.51
N ASP A 665 16.28 -1.14 36.07
CA ASP A 665 16.85 -1.13 37.42
C ASP A 665 18.34 -1.51 37.32
N TYR A 666 19.22 -0.64 37.80
CA TYR A 666 20.68 -0.84 37.74
C TYR A 666 21.20 -1.70 38.90
N PHE A 667 20.36 -1.94 39.90
CA PHE A 667 20.64 -2.86 41.00
C PHE A 667 19.34 -3.60 41.38
N PRO A 668 18.97 -4.64 40.61
CA PRO A 668 17.74 -5.39 40.82
C PRO A 668 17.67 -6.00 42.22
N ARG A 669 16.50 -5.87 42.87
CA ARG A 669 16.24 -6.41 44.22
C ARG A 669 15.04 -7.37 44.24
N THR A 670 14.69 -7.91 43.09
CA THR A 670 13.59 -8.86 42.96
C THR A 670 13.97 -10.18 43.61
N THR A 671 13.05 -10.76 44.39
CA THR A 671 13.26 -12.02 45.09
C THR A 671 13.69 -13.12 44.11
N ASN A 672 14.68 -13.93 44.52
CA ASN A 672 15.34 -15.00 43.76
C ASN A 672 16.33 -14.55 42.69
N SER A 673 16.48 -13.25 42.44
CA SER A 673 17.59 -12.74 41.63
C SER A 673 18.92 -13.14 42.29
N ASN A 674 19.87 -13.63 41.49
CA ASN A 674 21.14 -14.14 41.99
C ASN A 674 22.28 -13.91 40.99
N TRP A 675 23.48 -13.77 41.55
CA TRP A 675 24.73 -13.51 40.85
C TRP A 675 25.80 -14.42 41.43
N SER A 676 26.61 -15.02 40.56
CA SER A 676 27.86 -15.65 40.97
C SER A 676 29.00 -14.78 40.48
N TYR A 677 29.88 -14.44 41.41
CA TYR A 677 31.11 -13.71 41.16
C TYR A 677 32.31 -14.63 41.31
N GLU A 678 33.37 -14.34 40.56
CA GLU A 678 34.73 -14.85 40.80
C GLU A 678 35.64 -13.68 41.17
N PHE A 679 36.73 -13.98 41.87
CA PHE A 679 37.70 -12.98 42.33
C PHE A 679 39.02 -13.15 41.60
N ASP A 680 39.65 -12.04 41.23
CA ASP A 680 40.98 -11.97 40.61
C ASP A 680 41.17 -12.95 39.42
N ASP A 681 40.15 -13.07 38.58
CA ASP A 681 40.07 -14.00 37.45
C ASP A 681 40.22 -15.51 37.82
N ASP A 682 40.06 -15.88 39.10
CA ASP A 682 40.15 -17.26 39.59
C ASP A 682 38.76 -17.90 39.75
N ALA A 683 38.46 -18.86 38.88
CA ALA A 683 37.18 -19.59 38.90
C ALA A 683 36.91 -20.34 40.23
N THR A 684 37.96 -20.67 40.98
CA THR A 684 37.90 -21.42 42.23
C THR A 684 37.69 -20.55 43.45
N ASP A 685 37.98 -19.25 43.35
CA ASP A 685 37.63 -18.25 44.35
C ASP A 685 36.35 -17.53 43.92
N SER A 686 35.21 -17.93 44.49
CA SER A 686 33.91 -17.44 44.03
C SER A 686 32.89 -17.32 45.14
N THR A 687 32.01 -16.32 45.01
CA THR A 687 30.86 -16.13 45.89
C THR A 687 29.57 -16.14 45.09
N ILE A 688 28.49 -16.63 45.69
CA ILE A 688 27.14 -16.50 45.14
C ILE A 688 26.32 -15.60 46.03
N ILE A 689 25.69 -14.58 45.43
CA ILE A 689 24.80 -13.63 46.09
C ILE A 689 23.38 -13.85 45.57
N LYS A 690 22.37 -13.83 46.46
CA LYS A 690 20.96 -13.89 46.08
C LYS A 690 20.09 -12.96 46.91
N VAL A 691 19.00 -12.49 46.32
CA VAL A 691 17.96 -11.73 47.03
C VAL A 691 16.89 -12.69 47.56
N ILE A 692 16.54 -12.56 48.84
CA ILE A 692 15.48 -13.37 49.45
C ILE A 692 14.18 -12.58 49.60
N ALA A 693 13.08 -13.29 49.88
CA ALA A 693 11.76 -12.68 50.09
C ALA A 693 11.67 -11.88 51.40
N ALA A 694 12.45 -12.28 52.41
CA ALA A 694 12.48 -11.59 53.69
C ALA A 694 13.07 -10.19 53.53
N MET A 695 12.48 -9.23 54.26
CA MET A 695 12.88 -7.83 54.26
C MET A 695 13.39 -7.45 55.66
N HIS A 696 14.38 -6.56 55.71
CA HIS A 696 14.86 -5.95 56.94
C HIS A 696 14.19 -4.58 57.14
N THR A 697 13.76 -4.27 58.37
CA THR A 697 13.15 -2.97 58.69
C THR A 697 14.07 -2.17 59.60
N ALA A 698 14.50 -1.00 59.14
CA ALA A 698 15.33 -0.07 59.89
C ALA A 698 15.04 1.37 59.44
N LEU A 699 15.25 2.36 60.32
CA LEU A 699 15.10 3.79 59.98
C LEU A 699 13.73 4.16 59.36
N GLY A 700 12.67 3.40 59.64
CA GLY A 700 11.35 3.57 59.03
C GLY A 700 11.22 3.06 57.58
N ASN A 701 12.26 2.43 57.03
CA ASN A 701 12.31 1.91 55.67
C ASN A 701 12.36 0.36 55.66
N GLN A 702 11.99 -0.23 54.52
CA GLN A 702 12.22 -1.64 54.24
C GLN A 702 13.40 -1.83 53.28
N TYR A 703 14.24 -2.82 53.56
CA TYR A 703 15.41 -3.18 52.78
C TYR A 703 15.34 -4.64 52.34
N ASN A 704 15.64 -4.89 51.08
CA ASN A 704 15.83 -6.22 50.55
C ASN A 704 17.12 -6.81 51.14
N ILE A 705 17.04 -8.06 51.60
CA ILE A 705 18.17 -8.78 52.17
C ILE A 705 18.88 -9.53 51.03
N PHE A 706 20.18 -9.29 50.87
CA PHE A 706 21.00 -10.13 50.01
C PHE A 706 21.80 -11.08 50.89
N MET A 707 21.86 -12.33 50.46
CA MET A 707 22.58 -13.39 51.14
C MET A 707 23.76 -13.80 50.26
N ALA A 708 24.96 -13.83 50.81
CA ALA A 708 26.15 -14.36 50.13
C ALA A 708 26.52 -15.74 50.67
N ASN A 709 27.16 -16.55 49.84
CA ASN A 709 27.77 -17.82 50.23
C ASN A 709 29.11 -17.98 49.50
N ALA A 710 30.19 -17.96 50.28
CA ALA A 710 31.57 -18.16 49.83
C ALA A 710 32.11 -19.55 50.24
N GLY A 711 31.23 -20.55 50.42
CA GLY A 711 31.59 -21.94 50.72
C GLY A 711 31.23 -22.43 52.13
N THR A 712 30.79 -21.55 53.02
CA THR A 712 30.42 -21.87 54.42
C THR A 712 28.92 -21.84 54.70
N GLY A 713 28.10 -21.67 53.65
CA GLY A 713 26.64 -21.49 53.75
C GLY A 713 26.21 -20.05 53.48
N PHE A 714 24.91 -19.84 53.35
CA PHE A 714 24.36 -18.49 53.10
C PHE A 714 24.30 -17.70 54.41
N ASP A 715 24.95 -16.53 54.42
CA ASP A 715 24.81 -15.50 55.44
C ASP A 715 24.44 -14.15 54.81
N THR A 716 24.01 -13.19 55.62
CA THR A 716 23.56 -11.88 55.17
C THR A 716 24.74 -11.04 54.71
N SER A 717 24.77 -10.69 53.41
CA SER A 717 25.81 -9.83 52.84
C SER A 717 25.48 -8.35 52.91
N GLY A 718 24.20 -7.99 53.09
CA GLY A 718 23.79 -6.60 53.32
C GLY A 718 22.31 -6.35 53.10
N TYR A 719 21.95 -5.06 53.15
CA TYR A 719 20.58 -4.58 53.10
C TYR A 719 20.45 -3.39 52.15
N TRP A 720 19.67 -3.54 51.08
CA TRP A 720 19.55 -2.51 50.03
C TRP A 720 18.10 -2.10 49.77
N ARG A 721 17.90 -0.84 49.37
CA ARG A 721 16.58 -0.35 48.93
C ARG A 721 16.70 0.66 47.79
N LYS A 722 15.60 0.93 47.09
CA LYS A 722 15.45 2.07 46.17
C LYS A 722 14.48 3.06 46.76
N ALA A 723 14.69 4.35 46.50
CA ALA A 723 13.62 5.34 46.54
C ALA A 723 13.78 6.27 45.35
N GLY A 724 12.78 6.32 44.46
CA GLY A 724 12.91 7.02 43.19
C GLY A 724 14.07 6.46 42.38
N ASN A 725 15.10 7.29 42.15
CA ASN A 725 16.29 7.01 41.35
C ASN A 725 17.56 6.80 42.20
N ASP A 726 17.43 6.91 43.52
CA ASP A 726 18.53 6.74 44.48
C ASP A 726 18.52 5.32 45.07
N TYR A 727 19.69 4.70 45.12
CA TYR A 727 19.91 3.36 45.67
C TYR A 727 20.66 3.46 46.98
N TYR A 728 20.13 2.83 48.02
CA TYR A 728 20.64 2.96 49.39
C TYR A 728 21.19 1.63 49.88
N HIS A 729 22.30 1.71 50.62
CA HIS A 729 22.92 0.61 51.33
C HIS A 729 22.86 0.87 52.83
N TYR A 730 22.39 -0.11 53.63
CA TYR A 730 22.33 -0.04 55.08
C TYR A 730 23.34 -0.99 55.72
N VAL A 731 24.40 -0.44 56.30
CA VAL A 731 25.59 -1.18 56.74
C VAL A 731 25.98 -0.86 58.19
N ASN A 732 26.79 -1.72 58.79
CA ASN A 732 27.48 -1.43 60.05
C ASN A 732 28.89 -0.92 59.72
N LEU A 733 29.20 0.31 60.10
CA LEU A 733 30.48 0.94 59.80
C LEU A 733 31.67 0.17 60.39
N ALA A 734 31.54 -0.46 61.55
CA ALA A 734 32.63 -1.25 62.13
C ALA A 734 33.06 -2.41 61.23
N THR A 735 32.10 -3.09 60.59
CA THR A 735 32.38 -4.19 59.66
C THR A 735 32.69 -3.69 58.24
N TYR A 736 32.17 -2.51 57.86
CA TYR A 736 32.33 -1.98 56.51
C TYR A 736 33.66 -1.23 56.32
N LEU A 737 34.08 -0.41 57.30
CA LEU A 737 35.29 0.42 57.24
C LEU A 737 36.35 0.05 58.30
N GLY A 738 36.09 -0.96 59.14
CA GLY A 738 37.05 -1.36 60.18
C GLY A 738 37.18 -0.39 61.36
N VAL A 739 36.21 0.50 61.59
CA VAL A 739 36.19 1.42 62.74
C VAL A 739 35.80 0.71 64.04
N ASP A 740 36.16 1.28 65.19
CA ASP A 740 36.08 0.61 66.48
C ASP A 740 34.64 0.29 66.92
N ASN A 741 33.70 1.22 66.72
CA ASN A 741 32.36 1.12 67.30
C ASN A 741 31.33 0.64 66.28
N THR A 742 30.48 -0.30 66.69
CA THR A 742 29.30 -0.69 65.91
C THR A 742 28.37 0.50 65.73
N GLN A 743 28.14 0.89 64.48
CA GLN A 743 27.31 2.02 64.10
C GLN A 743 26.61 1.70 62.78
N ARG A 744 25.29 1.51 62.83
CA ARG A 744 24.49 1.25 61.63
C ARG A 744 24.08 2.55 60.95
N VAL A 745 24.36 2.67 59.66
CA VAL A 745 24.09 3.88 58.86
C VAL A 745 23.50 3.51 57.50
N GLU A 746 22.84 4.47 56.85
CA GLU A 746 22.49 4.38 55.43
C GLU A 746 23.14 5.50 54.62
N PHE A 747 23.48 5.20 53.37
CA PHE A 747 23.95 6.15 52.37
C PHE A 747 23.50 5.74 50.96
N ILE A 748 23.55 6.69 50.03
CA ILE A 748 23.28 6.46 48.61
C ILE A 748 24.57 5.98 47.95
N PHE A 749 24.58 4.77 47.40
CA PHE A 749 25.76 4.21 46.71
C PHE A 749 25.65 4.30 45.19
N LEU A 750 24.43 4.48 44.65
CA LEU A 750 24.20 4.63 43.23
C LEU A 750 23.03 5.58 42.96
N LYS A 751 23.14 6.35 41.87
CA LYS A 751 22.08 7.22 41.32
C LYS A 751 21.94 6.95 39.83
N ASP A 752 20.73 6.61 39.37
CA ASP A 752 20.47 6.29 37.95
C ASP A 752 19.91 7.46 37.13
N ASN A 753 19.83 8.66 37.74
CA ASN A 753 19.26 9.86 37.14
C ASN A 753 20.25 10.99 36.89
N ILE A 754 21.54 10.76 37.13
CA ILE A 754 22.58 11.75 36.89
C ILE A 754 23.63 11.17 35.95
N GLY A 755 24.25 12.05 35.15
CA GLY A 755 25.40 11.70 34.33
C GLY A 755 26.67 11.57 35.19
N ALA A 756 27.82 12.00 34.65
CA ALA A 756 29.01 12.16 35.47
C ALA A 756 28.74 13.19 36.60
N GLY A 757 29.06 12.83 37.84
CA GLY A 757 28.70 13.65 39.00
C GLY A 757 29.19 13.07 40.31
N THR A 758 29.14 13.89 41.37
CA THR A 758 29.71 13.55 42.69
C THR A 758 28.70 13.84 43.80
N TRP A 759 28.66 12.99 44.82
CA TRP A 759 27.93 13.24 46.07
C TRP A 759 28.66 12.64 47.27
N THR A 760 28.31 13.08 48.47
CA THR A 760 28.84 12.51 49.72
C THR A 760 27.72 11.97 50.59
N SER A 761 28.04 10.97 51.40
CA SER A 761 27.20 10.56 52.52
C SER A 761 27.08 11.69 53.56
N PRO A 762 26.15 11.58 54.52
CA PRO A 762 26.24 12.30 55.78
C PRO A 762 27.58 12.07 56.47
N THR A 763 27.98 13.01 57.33
CA THR A 763 29.13 12.84 58.23
C THR A 763 28.75 11.89 59.37
N TYR A 764 29.60 10.89 59.59
CA TYR A 764 29.52 9.97 60.72
C TYR A 764 30.70 10.23 61.66
N THR A 765 30.51 10.06 62.97
CA THR A 765 31.61 10.14 63.94
C THR A 765 31.77 8.78 64.60
N ASN A 766 32.97 8.19 64.46
CA ASN A 766 33.35 6.93 65.10
C ASN A 766 34.76 7.06 65.70
N ALA A 767 35.46 5.96 65.98
CA ALA A 767 36.84 5.96 66.45
C ALA A 767 37.68 4.91 65.71
N VAL A 768 38.99 5.15 65.64
CA VAL A 768 39.99 4.18 65.20
C VAL A 768 41.06 4.08 66.28
N GLN A 769 41.27 2.88 66.83
CA GLN A 769 42.19 2.64 67.95
C GLN A 769 41.95 3.59 69.14
N GLY A 770 40.70 3.93 69.42
CA GLY A 770 40.28 4.81 70.50
C GLY A 770 40.31 6.32 70.18
N THR A 771 40.77 6.72 68.98
CA THR A 771 40.81 8.13 68.56
C THR A 771 39.54 8.49 67.77
N PRO A 772 38.73 9.49 68.21
CA PRO A 772 37.55 9.92 67.47
C PRO A 772 37.90 10.43 66.06
N LEU A 773 37.14 9.96 65.07
CA LEU A 773 37.33 10.26 63.65
C LEU A 773 35.98 10.58 62.99
N PRO A 774 35.75 11.84 62.57
CA PRO A 774 34.66 12.18 61.67
C PRO A 774 34.99 11.67 60.26
N LEU A 775 34.07 10.90 59.66
CA LEU A 775 34.24 10.25 58.36
C LEU A 775 33.00 10.39 57.48
N ARG A 776 33.19 10.38 56.17
CA ARG A 776 32.12 10.34 55.16
C ARG A 776 32.61 9.58 53.94
N ILE A 777 31.67 9.13 53.12
CA ILE A 777 31.94 8.42 51.87
C ILE A 777 31.60 9.36 50.72
N LYS A 778 32.47 9.44 49.72
CA LYS A 778 32.31 10.24 48.52
C LYS A 778 32.18 9.33 47.31
N PHE A 779 31.12 9.52 46.55
CA PHE A 779 30.84 8.74 45.37
C PHE A 779 30.98 9.60 44.11
N ILE A 780 31.57 9.04 43.07
CA ILE A 780 31.81 9.71 41.79
C ILE A 780 31.32 8.81 40.65
N ILE A 781 30.31 9.24 39.90
CA ILE A 781 30.01 8.59 38.62
C ILE A 781 31.02 9.10 37.59
N THR A 782 31.90 8.21 37.15
CA THR A 782 32.89 8.50 36.11
C THR A 782 32.32 8.29 34.70
N ASN A 783 31.34 7.39 34.57
CA ASN A 783 30.60 7.17 33.33
C ASN A 783 29.20 6.62 33.62
N ALA A 784 28.15 7.31 33.16
CA ALA A 784 26.76 6.90 33.40
C ALA A 784 26.17 5.98 32.30
N ASN A 785 26.91 5.72 31.22
CA ASN A 785 26.42 4.94 30.08
C ASN A 785 27.55 4.20 29.35
N ALA A 786 28.44 3.55 30.10
CA ALA A 786 29.52 2.76 29.55
C ALA A 786 28.99 1.47 28.88
N THR A 787 29.75 0.98 27.89
CA THR A 787 29.68 -0.43 27.49
C THR A 787 30.88 -1.13 28.10
N THR A 788 30.63 -2.04 29.04
CA THR A 788 31.67 -2.69 29.84
C THR A 788 31.78 -4.14 29.43
N ALA A 789 32.98 -4.56 29.02
CA ALA A 789 33.29 -5.97 28.84
C ALA A 789 33.98 -6.49 30.09
N ILE A 790 33.50 -7.63 30.59
CA ILE A 790 34.17 -8.38 31.65
C ILE A 790 34.64 -9.70 31.06
N ILE A 791 35.85 -10.09 31.44
CA ILE A 791 36.45 -11.37 31.06
C ILE A 791 36.39 -12.23 32.31
N THR A 792 35.89 -13.46 32.18
CA THR A 792 35.79 -14.41 33.28
C THR A 792 36.24 -15.79 32.81
N SER A 793 36.40 -16.72 33.74
CA SER A 793 36.65 -18.14 33.50
C SER A 793 35.59 -18.81 32.62
N THR A 794 34.41 -18.21 32.49
CA THR A 794 33.31 -18.70 31.65
C THR A 794 33.22 -18.05 30.26
N GLY A 795 34.10 -17.09 29.98
CA GLY A 795 34.16 -16.33 28.73
C GLY A 795 33.99 -14.83 28.93
N THR A 796 33.91 -14.10 27.81
CA THR A 796 33.70 -12.65 27.80
C THR A 796 32.21 -12.31 27.79
N LEU A 797 31.77 -11.49 28.74
CA LEU A 797 30.42 -10.93 28.80
C LEU A 797 30.49 -9.42 28.54
N SER A 798 29.62 -8.90 27.67
CA SER A 798 29.55 -7.48 27.35
C SER A 798 28.23 -6.88 27.79
N PHE A 799 28.31 -5.78 28.55
CA PHE A 799 27.21 -5.13 29.22
C PHE A 799 27.06 -3.68 28.74
N PRO A 800 26.08 -3.38 27.87
CA PRO A 800 25.76 -2.00 27.53
C PRO A 800 25.01 -1.32 28.68
N ASN A 801 24.98 0.02 28.68
CA ASN A 801 24.28 0.82 29.68
C ASN A 801 24.76 0.52 31.11
N THR A 802 26.06 0.69 31.35
CA THR A 802 26.69 0.51 32.66
C THR A 802 27.01 1.85 33.31
N ILE A 803 26.65 2.02 34.58
CA ILE A 803 27.08 3.14 35.42
C ILE A 803 28.32 2.70 36.18
N ILE A 804 29.41 3.47 36.04
CA ILE A 804 30.67 3.27 36.75
C ILE A 804 30.72 4.29 37.90
N VAL A 805 30.80 3.81 39.14
CA VAL A 805 30.84 4.63 40.36
C VAL A 805 32.14 4.35 41.09
N GLU A 806 32.87 5.39 41.47
CA GLU A 806 34.01 5.28 42.39
C GLU A 806 33.55 5.65 43.81
N GLU A 807 33.86 4.79 44.79
CA GLU A 807 33.59 4.96 46.22
C GLU A 807 34.89 5.29 46.97
N HIS A 808 35.02 6.56 47.35
CA HIS A 808 36.15 7.11 48.08
C HIS A 808 35.80 7.38 49.55
N TYR A 809 36.79 7.28 50.43
CA TYR A 809 36.62 7.52 51.86
C TYR A 809 37.30 8.81 52.27
N GLU A 810 36.60 9.66 53.04
CA GLU A 810 37.15 10.93 53.52
C GLU A 810 37.01 11.04 55.04
N ALA A 811 38.03 11.57 55.71
CA ALA A 811 37.98 11.86 57.15
C ALA A 811 38.49 13.26 57.49
N ASP A 812 37.97 13.83 58.57
CA ASP A 812 38.45 15.10 59.11
C ASP A 812 39.56 14.86 60.15
N LEU A 813 40.79 15.17 59.76
CA LEU A 813 41.98 15.03 60.60
C LEU A 813 42.35 16.34 61.34
N GLY A 814 41.40 17.27 61.48
CA GLY A 814 41.59 18.55 62.16
C GLY A 814 41.84 19.75 61.22
N ALA A 815 41.77 19.53 59.91
CA ALA A 815 41.93 20.56 58.86
C ALA A 815 40.80 20.51 57.82
N GLY A 816 39.68 19.83 58.13
CA GLY A 816 38.62 19.52 57.19
C GLY A 816 38.77 18.12 56.58
N PHE A 817 37.75 17.71 55.81
CA PHE A 817 37.70 16.40 55.17
C PHE A 817 38.80 16.25 54.11
N GLN A 818 39.62 15.22 54.27
CA GLN A 818 40.68 14.80 53.37
C GLN A 818 40.40 13.39 52.85
N SER A 819 40.81 13.11 51.61
CA SER A 819 40.71 11.76 51.05
C SER A 819 41.64 10.80 51.78
N LEU A 820 41.21 9.56 51.93
CA LEU A 820 41.97 8.45 52.49
C LEU A 820 42.48 7.50 51.40
N ASP A 821 42.35 7.86 50.12
CA ASP A 821 42.77 7.01 48.99
C ASP A 821 44.24 6.57 49.16
N ASP A 822 45.15 7.48 49.50
CA ASP A 822 46.59 7.19 49.72
C ASP A 822 46.89 6.42 51.04
N ILE A 823 45.87 5.90 51.73
CA ILE A 823 46.01 5.14 52.98
C ILE A 823 45.31 3.79 52.87
N ILE A 824 44.08 3.78 52.35
CA ILE A 824 43.23 2.59 52.30
C ILE A 824 42.68 2.30 50.90
N GLY A 825 43.03 3.09 49.89
CA GLY A 825 42.51 2.94 48.54
C GLY A 825 41.04 3.33 48.38
N PHE A 826 40.46 2.98 47.25
CA PHE A 826 39.07 3.20 46.91
C PHE A 826 38.51 2.07 46.03
N TYR A 827 37.18 2.00 45.91
CA TYR A 827 36.52 1.00 45.07
C TYR A 827 35.95 1.62 43.81
N ARG A 828 35.93 0.85 42.72
CA ARG A 828 35.23 1.20 41.48
C ARG A 828 34.22 0.12 41.12
N ASP A 829 32.96 0.50 41.15
CA ASP A 829 31.82 -0.38 40.96
C ASP A 829 31.17 -0.15 39.60
N TYR A 830 30.74 -1.25 38.97
CA TYR A 830 30.12 -1.26 37.66
C TYR A 830 28.70 -1.83 37.79
N PHE A 831 27.70 -0.98 37.62
CA PHE A 831 26.29 -1.37 37.68
C PHE A 831 25.69 -1.38 36.29
N SER A 832 25.29 -2.54 35.77
CA SER A 832 24.65 -2.64 34.45
C SER A 832 23.14 -2.75 34.56
N LYS A 833 22.45 -2.02 33.68
CA LYS A 833 21.01 -1.95 33.63
C LYS A 833 20.39 -3.34 33.47
N ASN A 834 19.48 -3.69 34.37
CA ASN A 834 18.77 -4.97 34.47
C ASN A 834 19.63 -6.17 34.82
N VAL A 835 20.88 -5.92 35.22
CA VAL A 835 21.79 -6.96 35.67
C VAL A 835 22.12 -6.73 37.14
N GLY A 836 22.62 -5.56 37.53
CA GLY A 836 23.14 -5.32 38.87
C GLY A 836 24.62 -4.98 38.87
N LEU A 837 25.30 -5.21 39.99
CA LEU A 837 26.75 -5.12 40.09
C LEU A 837 27.39 -6.20 39.19
N ILE A 838 28.10 -5.79 38.15
CA ILE A 838 28.76 -6.68 37.19
C ILE A 838 30.26 -6.79 37.42
N LYS A 839 30.87 -5.77 38.04
CA LYS A 839 32.29 -5.73 38.38
C LYS A 839 32.52 -4.79 39.56
N GLU A 840 33.45 -5.14 40.43
CA GLU A 840 34.03 -4.27 41.46
C GLU A 840 35.56 -4.36 41.35
N GLU A 841 36.24 -3.22 41.46
CA GLU A 841 37.71 -3.12 41.42
C GLU A 841 38.19 -2.41 42.68
N TYR A 842 39.16 -3.00 43.37
CA TYR A 842 39.86 -2.34 44.47
C TYR A 842 41.14 -1.68 43.95
N ILE A 843 41.22 -0.37 44.11
CA ILE A 843 42.40 0.44 43.77
C ILE A 843 43.14 0.76 45.07
N ASP A 844 44.40 0.33 45.18
CA ASP A 844 45.20 0.48 46.40
C ASP A 844 45.69 1.93 46.63
N ASP A 845 46.41 2.12 47.74
CA ASP A 845 47.00 3.38 48.17
C ASP A 845 48.11 3.93 47.26
N THR A 846 48.51 3.16 46.25
CA THR A 846 49.44 3.57 45.20
C THR A 846 48.75 3.83 43.86
N GLY A 847 47.42 3.70 43.80
CA GLY A 847 46.62 3.88 42.60
C GLY A 847 46.61 2.68 41.66
N ASN A 848 47.08 1.51 42.09
CA ASN A 848 47.12 0.30 41.28
C ASN A 848 45.90 -0.59 41.55
N LEU A 849 45.46 -1.34 40.53
CA LEU A 849 44.44 -2.37 40.71
C LEU A 849 45.03 -3.50 41.57
N ALA A 850 44.49 -3.68 42.77
CA ALA A 850 44.97 -4.64 43.76
C ALA A 850 44.00 -5.81 44.00
N GLY A 851 42.77 -5.72 43.50
CA GLY A 851 41.84 -6.85 43.44
C GLY A 851 40.62 -6.56 42.57
N SER A 852 39.96 -7.61 42.11
CA SER A 852 38.72 -7.49 41.34
C SER A 852 37.72 -8.61 41.64
N MET A 853 36.44 -8.27 41.45
CA MET A 853 35.31 -9.20 41.53
C MET A 853 34.47 -9.07 40.26
N GLU A 854 34.28 -10.17 39.53
CA GLU A 854 33.58 -10.18 38.23
C GLU A 854 32.36 -11.10 38.23
N VAL A 855 31.24 -10.64 37.67
CA VAL A 855 30.07 -11.51 37.51
C VAL A 855 30.32 -12.55 36.41
N ARG A 856 30.33 -13.83 36.76
CA ARG A 856 30.45 -14.92 35.77
C ARG A 856 29.10 -15.45 35.30
N ARG A 857 28.07 -15.42 36.17
CA ARG A 857 26.70 -15.88 35.87
C ARG A 857 25.69 -15.07 36.67
N TYR A 858 24.54 -14.83 36.09
CA TYR A 858 23.44 -14.17 36.79
C TYR A 858 22.08 -14.67 36.30
N VAL A 859 21.08 -14.57 37.17
CA VAL A 859 19.66 -14.69 36.83
C VAL A 859 18.94 -13.56 37.56
N VAL A 860 18.32 -12.67 36.82
CA VAL A 860 17.54 -11.54 37.34
C VAL A 860 16.08 -11.72 36.95
N TYR A 861 15.18 -11.58 37.92
CA TYR A 861 13.73 -11.79 37.77
C TYR A 861 12.93 -10.51 37.72
#